data_AF-A0A0G2Z8T7-F1
#
_entry.id   AF-A0A0G2Z8T7-F1
#
_cell.length_a   1.000
_cell.length_b   1.000
_cell.length_c   1.000
_cell.angle_alpha   90.00
_cell.angle_beta   90.00
_cell.angle_gamma   90.00
#
_symmetry.space_group_name_H-M   'P 1'
#
loop_
_entity.id
_entity.type
_entity.pdbx_description
1 polymer ?
#
loop_
_entity_poly.entity_id
_entity_poly.type
_entity_poly.pdbx_seq_one_letter_code
_entity_poly.pdbx_strand_id
1 'polypeptide(L)'
;MVVKERREKLIDLELIVYFLLLLIVPLFIVKGFTHEPSTGKHLIYAVGFSIIFLLNVLNKREIRFKYNLVHLFAMGFGVAAVVSLFSVQLDNPHYLRYSLDVALFTLFVSLTGLYLSNKMNTRTKIELSMLFFIIGATVVALDAMLNYYAGYDLFLGKIGEPFARASARSTIGNPNFVSDYMGMALPMVFYFIASSKALHEVFGKKLWNQVALKTSMLIFMIPMISAVFIAETRTVITGIFLGNLLFISVYLLLRKRLEADSSDQTLKKITLFFILLAVIIVLVMSYLYLTPSPLTGGGKLNVTKRLEYALTSSSSWKERFSAWLNSVYQWVEPENKLRLLIGSGIGTFQLYHLLYTPYVISDHPEYSAVWNNFKRTHNDYLQSLSETGLLGFVMVLFFMIFLVWIYFRNLFKIKDRSDLLLYGAIGAGIFSLSLHTMFEFPLHMQPNLMGGVFLLSIAVGVYFNNKQKEANISKGTSIIVILAFFGVLSFLKTTAYIGEGYFRMGQTDQQYYYAYIREYVKADVNTLNKALSDLETFSGDYAYLKNLPEYFSVRGSDLKRKYPGLSSRQLVLKAEEERKKEIESIKSQLKNYLERAQLLKSKAREYYDSAVSNFRKSFSIYPVFGKPLWYLGGFGLKQERLFMEGYSLKDKLTVLVGDDPYANLVLSEFKGNTNIIPLPEKTIRTTPFKEFFERVGTTLTEKTAMRININLLAQIQMTLDAIDYYESSMIFFSERQTPKIVGSLYKQLYENLSSYLLYLPDSVEGLDVDRLRMLAENVRDYAAEMSVYWYDLAVTLLPGTWNRYPDWENIYSQYMEAVVTTHNQLEEVVQMLVDIAKRHASISVAMWNGGKYGIPDDTLDFCIEFSKKILSENVTLYRKFMEEVLMAYREIKEVIADKIERVNSDRLKIRMKKFLQTYETLSSALER
;
A
#
# COMPACT_ATOMS: atom_id res chain seq x y z
N MET A 1 18.49 -10.66 -62.09
CA MET A 1 17.42 -11.03 -61.14
C MET A 1 17.04 -9.79 -60.34
N VAL A 2 15.82 -9.30 -60.55
CA VAL A 2 15.30 -8.05 -59.99
C VAL A 2 15.05 -8.23 -58.49
N VAL A 3 15.82 -7.51 -57.67
CA VAL A 3 15.55 -7.35 -56.23
C VAL A 3 14.23 -6.60 -56.11
N LYS A 4 13.17 -7.35 -55.80
CA LYS A 4 11.83 -6.80 -55.56
C LYS A 4 11.91 -5.95 -54.29
N GLU A 5 12.03 -4.62 -54.42
CA GLU A 5 11.84 -3.67 -53.33
C GLU A 5 10.48 -3.95 -52.68
N ARG A 6 10.51 -4.58 -51.51
CA ARG A 6 9.33 -4.81 -50.68
C ARG A 6 8.89 -3.42 -50.21
N ARG A 7 7.85 -2.84 -50.82
CA ARG A 7 7.19 -1.62 -50.30
C ARG A 7 6.99 -1.82 -48.79
N GLU A 8 7.63 -1.00 -47.97
CA GLU A 8 7.39 -1.01 -46.52
C GLU A 8 5.89 -0.79 -46.29
N LYS A 9 5.22 -1.76 -45.66
CA LYS A 9 3.81 -1.58 -45.29
C LYS A 9 3.74 -0.42 -44.29
N LEU A 10 2.82 0.51 -44.53
CA LEU A 10 2.55 1.65 -43.64
C LEU A 10 2.27 1.19 -42.19
N ILE A 11 1.58 0.06 -42.06
CA ILE A 11 1.26 -0.62 -40.79
C ILE A 11 1.81 -2.03 -40.86
N ASP A 12 2.71 -2.37 -39.94
CA ASP A 12 3.23 -3.72 -39.75
C ASP A 12 2.75 -4.34 -38.43
N LEU A 13 3.02 -5.63 -38.25
CA LEU A 13 2.59 -6.40 -37.07
C LEU A 13 3.07 -5.78 -35.75
N GLU A 14 4.30 -5.26 -35.72
CA GLU A 14 4.85 -4.60 -34.54
C GLU A 14 4.00 -3.37 -34.16
N LEU A 15 3.60 -2.56 -35.15
CA LEU A 15 2.78 -1.38 -34.93
C LEU A 15 1.35 -1.73 -34.50
N ILE A 16 0.79 -2.83 -35.03
CA ILE A 16 -0.53 -3.35 -34.59
C ILE A 16 -0.48 -3.74 -33.11
N VAL A 17 0.56 -4.47 -32.68
CA VAL A 17 0.74 -4.83 -31.26
C VAL A 17 0.87 -3.57 -30.41
N TYR A 18 1.61 -2.56 -30.86
CA TYR A 18 1.74 -1.29 -30.15
C TYR A 18 0.40 -0.54 -30.02
N PHE A 19 -0.42 -0.51 -31.08
CA PHE A 19 -1.77 0.07 -31.01
C PHE A 19 -2.67 -0.64 -30.01
N LEU A 20 -2.58 -1.97 -29.92
CA LEU A 20 -3.28 -2.74 -28.89
C LEU A 20 -2.79 -2.36 -27.49
N LEU A 21 -1.49 -2.16 -27.29
CA LEU A 21 -0.95 -1.73 -25.99
C LEU A 21 -1.46 -0.34 -25.58
N LEU A 22 -1.55 0.61 -26.51
CA LEU A 22 -2.08 1.94 -26.25
C LEU A 22 -3.53 1.93 -25.75
N LEU A 23 -4.30 0.89 -26.07
CA LEU A 23 -5.68 0.70 -25.61
C LEU A 23 -5.77 -0.17 -24.36
N ILE A 24 -5.08 -1.32 -24.35
CA ILE A 24 -5.21 -2.33 -23.29
C ILE A 24 -4.54 -1.85 -22.01
N VAL A 25 -3.33 -1.28 -22.07
CA VAL A 25 -2.58 -0.86 -20.87
C VAL A 25 -3.35 0.13 -20.00
N PRO A 26 -3.93 1.24 -20.51
CA PRO A 26 -4.73 2.14 -19.68
C PRO A 26 -5.99 1.49 -19.12
N LEU A 27 -6.64 0.58 -19.88
CA LEU A 27 -7.96 0.02 -19.56
C LEU A 27 -7.90 -1.30 -18.77
N PHE A 28 -6.74 -1.94 -18.68
CA PHE A 28 -6.63 -3.25 -18.06
C PHE A 28 -6.78 -3.17 -16.54
N ILE A 29 -7.78 -3.87 -16.02
CA ILE A 29 -7.97 -4.11 -14.59
C ILE A 29 -8.73 -5.42 -14.40
N VAL A 30 -8.42 -6.14 -13.32
CA VAL A 30 -9.14 -7.36 -12.94
C VAL A 30 -9.74 -7.17 -11.56
N LYS A 31 -11.07 -7.22 -11.47
CA LYS A 31 -11.80 -6.98 -10.23
C LYS A 31 -11.38 -7.98 -9.15
N GLY A 32 -10.97 -7.45 -8.00
CA GLY A 32 -10.62 -8.25 -6.82
C GLY A 32 -9.29 -9.00 -6.92
N PHE A 33 -8.50 -8.84 -7.99
CA PHE A 33 -7.27 -9.62 -8.17
C PHE A 33 -6.00 -8.88 -7.74
N THR A 34 -5.91 -7.55 -7.87
CA THR A 34 -4.71 -6.78 -7.46
C THR A 34 -5.05 -5.65 -6.48
N HIS A 35 -4.09 -5.26 -5.64
CA HIS A 35 -4.12 -4.02 -4.86
C HIS A 35 -3.80 -2.82 -5.69
N GLU A 36 -2.72 -2.92 -6.46
CA GLU A 36 -2.19 -1.84 -7.26
C GLU A 36 -2.62 -2.05 -8.70
N PRO A 37 -3.45 -1.15 -9.27
CA PRO A 37 -3.89 -1.26 -10.66
C PRO A 37 -2.74 -1.25 -11.68
N SER A 38 -1.51 -0.92 -11.25
CA SER A 38 -0.31 -0.87 -12.06
C SER A 38 0.35 -2.24 -12.31
N THR A 39 0.29 -3.20 -11.38
CA THR A 39 1.04 -4.47 -11.48
C THR A 39 0.72 -5.25 -12.75
N GLY A 40 -0.57 -5.47 -13.02
CA GLY A 40 -1.02 -6.15 -14.25
C GLY A 40 -0.69 -5.38 -15.52
N LYS A 41 -0.65 -4.05 -15.45
CA LYS A 41 -0.32 -3.19 -16.59
C LYS A 41 1.17 -3.24 -16.92
N HIS A 42 2.04 -3.29 -15.92
CA HIS A 42 3.47 -3.52 -16.12
C HIS A 42 3.72 -4.85 -16.84
N LEU A 43 3.00 -5.92 -16.45
CA LEU A 43 3.07 -7.23 -17.11
C LEU A 43 2.66 -7.14 -18.58
N ILE A 44 1.49 -6.55 -18.87
CA ILE A 44 1.01 -6.43 -20.27
C ILE A 44 1.96 -5.60 -21.11
N TYR A 45 2.48 -4.51 -20.56
CA TYR A 45 3.46 -3.68 -21.25
C TYR A 45 4.77 -4.44 -21.53
N ALA A 46 5.29 -5.17 -20.55
CA ALA A 46 6.48 -6.00 -20.71
C ALA A 46 6.27 -7.09 -21.77
N VAL A 47 5.20 -7.90 -21.67
CA VAL A 47 4.88 -8.97 -22.62
C VAL A 47 4.64 -8.42 -24.02
N GLY A 48 3.89 -7.32 -24.16
CA GLY A 48 3.60 -6.73 -25.45
C GLY A 48 4.85 -6.24 -26.18
N PHE A 49 5.75 -5.55 -25.48
CA PHE A 49 7.02 -5.15 -26.08
C PHE A 49 7.97 -6.32 -26.28
N SER A 50 7.99 -7.34 -25.41
CA SER A 50 8.72 -8.59 -25.68
C SER A 50 8.30 -9.19 -27.01
N ILE A 51 6.99 -9.23 -27.32
CA ILE A 51 6.46 -9.67 -28.61
C ILE A 51 6.95 -8.76 -29.75
N ILE A 52 6.89 -7.44 -29.58
CA ILE A 52 7.39 -6.47 -30.58
C ILE A 52 8.88 -6.71 -30.88
N PHE A 53 9.71 -6.87 -29.85
CA PHE A 53 11.14 -7.12 -30.02
C PHE A 53 11.42 -8.47 -30.67
N LEU A 54 10.70 -9.53 -30.28
CA LEU A 54 10.76 -10.84 -30.92
C LEU A 54 10.45 -10.76 -32.42
N LEU A 55 9.35 -10.08 -32.78
CA LEU A 55 8.98 -9.88 -34.18
C LEU A 55 10.07 -9.12 -34.96
N ASN A 56 10.67 -8.09 -34.36
CA ASN A 56 11.72 -7.30 -34.99
C ASN A 56 12.98 -8.13 -35.26
N VAL A 57 13.38 -8.93 -34.27
CA VAL A 57 14.53 -9.83 -34.32
C VAL A 57 14.37 -10.94 -35.36
N LEU A 58 13.19 -11.57 -35.41
CA LEU A 58 12.91 -12.66 -36.33
C LEU A 58 12.89 -12.17 -37.78
N ASN A 59 12.32 -11.00 -38.03
CA ASN A 59 12.10 -10.47 -39.38
C ASN A 59 13.34 -9.81 -40.01
N LYS A 60 14.31 -9.34 -39.22
CA LYS A 60 15.48 -8.59 -39.73
C LYS A 60 16.76 -9.42 -39.72
N ARG A 61 17.62 -9.23 -40.73
CA ARG A 61 18.94 -9.89 -40.79
C ARG A 61 19.96 -9.27 -39.83
N GLU A 62 19.81 -7.99 -39.54
CA GLU A 62 20.64 -7.21 -38.61
C GLU A 62 19.76 -6.25 -37.81
N ILE A 63 20.10 -5.99 -36.56
CA ILE A 63 19.38 -5.02 -35.72
C ILE A 63 20.12 -3.69 -35.83
N ARG A 64 19.58 -2.79 -36.64
CA ARG A 64 20.09 -1.42 -36.80
C ARG A 64 19.18 -0.44 -36.08
N PHE A 65 19.78 0.42 -35.26
CA PHE A 65 19.06 1.50 -34.59
C PHE A 65 19.89 2.78 -34.57
N LYS A 66 19.18 3.90 -34.61
CA LYS A 66 19.71 5.24 -34.47
C LYS A 66 19.54 5.69 -33.03
N TYR A 67 20.56 6.36 -32.49
CA TYR A 67 20.55 6.86 -31.13
C TYR A 67 21.22 8.24 -31.04
N ASN A 68 21.02 8.89 -29.89
CA ASN A 68 21.57 10.20 -29.56
C ASN A 68 21.89 10.24 -28.05
N LEU A 69 22.39 11.38 -27.56
CA LEU A 69 22.79 11.51 -26.15
C LEU A 69 21.62 11.27 -25.17
N VAL A 70 20.40 11.67 -25.50
CA VAL A 70 19.22 11.43 -24.64
C VAL A 70 18.98 9.94 -24.45
N HIS A 71 19.08 9.15 -25.52
CA HIS A 71 18.99 7.69 -25.42
C HIS A 71 20.10 7.10 -24.55
N LEU A 72 21.35 7.59 -24.71
CA LEU A 72 22.48 7.09 -23.92
C LEU A 72 22.30 7.38 -22.43
N PHE A 73 21.88 8.58 -22.04
CA PHE A 73 21.67 8.92 -20.64
C PHE A 73 20.46 8.22 -20.02
N ALA A 74 19.37 8.00 -20.80
CA ALA A 74 18.26 7.16 -20.36
C ALA A 74 18.72 5.71 -20.10
N MET A 75 19.49 5.12 -21.03
CA MET A 75 20.09 3.79 -20.83
C MET A 75 21.08 3.78 -19.68
N GLY A 76 21.88 4.84 -19.52
CA GLY A 76 22.81 5.02 -18.41
C GLY A 76 22.11 4.99 -17.06
N PHE A 77 20.93 5.61 -16.95
CA PHE A 77 20.09 5.49 -15.76
C PHE A 77 19.58 4.06 -15.53
N GLY A 78 19.15 3.36 -16.59
CA GLY A 78 18.80 1.94 -16.52
C GLY A 78 19.96 1.05 -16.05
N VAL A 79 21.18 1.33 -16.51
CA VAL A 79 22.40 0.65 -16.06
C VAL A 79 22.72 1.01 -14.61
N ALA A 80 22.60 2.28 -14.21
CA ALA A 80 22.80 2.70 -12.83
C ALA A 80 21.83 2.00 -11.88
N ALA A 81 20.57 1.79 -12.30
CA ALA A 81 19.59 1.01 -11.54
C ALA A 81 20.03 -0.46 -11.35
N VAL A 82 20.63 -1.09 -12.36
CA VAL A 82 21.20 -2.45 -12.22
C VAL A 82 22.44 -2.44 -11.31
N VAL A 83 23.30 -1.43 -11.41
CA VAL A 83 24.49 -1.29 -10.54
C VAL A 83 24.07 -1.06 -9.08
N SER A 84 22.97 -0.36 -8.81
CA SER A 84 22.46 -0.15 -7.45
C SER A 84 22.14 -1.45 -6.69
N LEU A 85 21.97 -2.57 -7.41
CA LEU A 85 21.71 -3.88 -6.81
C LEU A 85 22.87 -4.38 -5.94
N PHE A 86 24.09 -3.88 -6.13
CA PHE A 86 25.22 -4.21 -5.24
C PHE A 86 24.96 -3.74 -3.81
N SER A 87 24.35 -2.57 -3.61
CA SER A 87 23.95 -2.10 -2.28
C SER A 87 22.90 -3.00 -1.66
N VAL A 88 21.90 -3.43 -2.45
CA VAL A 88 20.86 -4.36 -1.98
C VAL A 88 21.46 -5.70 -1.57
N GLN A 89 22.41 -6.23 -2.35
CA GLN A 89 23.10 -7.47 -2.02
C GLN A 89 23.89 -7.40 -0.71
N LEU A 90 24.34 -6.21 -0.28
CA LEU A 90 25.03 -6.02 0.99
C LEU A 90 24.06 -5.78 2.14
N ASP A 91 23.07 -4.90 1.93
CA ASP A 91 22.15 -4.48 2.97
C ASP A 91 21.08 -5.54 3.26
N ASN A 92 20.50 -6.12 2.21
CA ASN A 92 19.41 -7.09 2.29
C ASN A 92 19.36 -8.01 1.04
N PRO A 93 20.17 -9.09 1.02
CA PRO A 93 20.20 -10.05 -0.10
C PRO A 93 18.83 -10.67 -0.43
N HIS A 94 17.96 -10.84 0.57
CA HIS A 94 16.65 -11.46 0.39
C HIS A 94 15.71 -10.58 -0.44
N TYR A 95 15.89 -9.25 -0.40
CA TYR A 95 15.10 -8.30 -1.19
C TYR A 95 15.62 -8.09 -2.61
N LEU A 96 16.77 -8.67 -2.97
CA LEU A 96 17.43 -8.47 -4.26
C LEU A 96 16.51 -8.75 -5.45
N ARG A 97 15.67 -9.79 -5.40
CA ARG A 97 14.75 -10.12 -6.51
C ARG A 97 13.73 -9.01 -6.76
N TYR A 98 13.26 -8.30 -5.72
CA TYR A 98 12.36 -7.15 -5.91
C TYR A 98 13.08 -6.02 -6.63
N SER A 99 14.23 -5.61 -6.11
CA SER A 99 15.02 -4.54 -6.73
C SER A 99 15.50 -4.91 -8.14
N LEU A 100 15.83 -6.17 -8.39
CA LEU A 100 16.17 -6.67 -9.73
C LEU A 100 15.01 -6.51 -10.70
N ASP A 101 13.78 -6.86 -10.30
CA ASP A 101 12.59 -6.64 -11.12
C ASP A 101 12.41 -5.16 -11.48
N VAL A 102 12.59 -4.26 -10.52
CA VAL A 102 12.50 -2.81 -10.76
C VAL A 102 13.65 -2.34 -11.66
N ALA A 103 14.90 -2.77 -11.42
CA ALA A 103 16.08 -2.41 -12.20
C ALA A 103 15.96 -2.81 -13.67
N LEU A 104 15.62 -4.08 -13.92
CA LEU A 104 15.46 -4.60 -15.27
C LEU A 104 14.28 -3.92 -15.97
N PHE A 105 13.20 -3.63 -15.26
CA PHE A 105 12.08 -2.88 -15.82
C PHE A 105 12.45 -1.44 -16.21
N THR A 106 13.24 -0.73 -15.38
CA THR A 106 13.75 0.62 -15.69
C THR A 106 14.64 0.63 -16.94
N LEU A 107 15.55 -0.35 -17.05
CA LEU A 107 16.38 -0.52 -18.25
C LEU A 107 15.51 -0.84 -19.47
N PHE A 108 14.55 -1.75 -19.32
CA PHE A 108 13.61 -2.12 -20.36
C PHE A 108 12.80 -0.93 -20.88
N VAL A 109 12.31 -0.05 -20.01
CA VAL A 109 11.59 1.19 -20.40
C VAL A 109 12.46 2.11 -21.25
N SER A 110 13.76 2.20 -20.96
CA SER A 110 14.70 2.97 -21.79
C SER A 110 14.89 2.33 -23.19
N LEU A 111 14.87 1.00 -23.26
CA LEU A 111 14.94 0.25 -24.52
C LEU A 111 13.66 0.41 -25.36
N THR A 112 12.47 0.39 -24.75
CA THR A 112 11.22 0.65 -25.47
C THR A 112 11.20 2.07 -26.04
N GLY A 113 11.73 3.05 -25.31
CA GLY A 113 11.90 4.42 -25.79
C GLY A 113 12.81 4.51 -27.02
N LEU A 114 13.99 3.86 -26.96
CA LEU A 114 14.88 3.77 -28.13
C LEU A 114 14.17 3.12 -29.33
N TYR A 115 13.45 2.02 -29.12
CA TYR A 115 12.71 1.34 -30.18
C TYR A 115 11.66 2.28 -30.81
N LEU A 116 10.83 2.93 -30.01
CA LEU A 116 9.79 3.83 -30.49
C LEU A 116 10.38 5.03 -31.24
N SER A 117 11.50 5.58 -30.77
CA SER A 117 12.19 6.71 -31.42
C SER A 117 12.64 6.38 -32.86
N ASN A 118 12.91 5.10 -33.15
CA ASN A 118 13.28 4.60 -34.47
C ASN A 118 12.07 4.16 -35.29
N LYS A 119 11.07 3.54 -34.63
CA LYS A 119 9.88 3.00 -35.29
C LYS A 119 8.95 4.11 -35.80
N MET A 120 8.87 5.22 -35.06
CA MET A 120 8.07 6.41 -35.39
C MET A 120 8.80 7.29 -36.42
N ASN A 121 9.12 6.70 -37.58
CA ASN A 121 9.91 7.33 -38.63
C ASN A 121 9.09 8.09 -39.69
N THR A 122 7.77 8.02 -39.64
CA THR A 122 6.88 8.77 -40.53
C THR A 122 5.80 9.48 -39.73
N ARG A 123 5.35 10.64 -40.24
CA ARG A 123 4.24 11.41 -39.67
C ARG A 123 2.99 10.55 -39.47
N THR A 124 2.63 9.75 -40.47
CA THR A 124 1.43 8.91 -40.43
C THR A 124 1.46 7.88 -39.31
N LYS A 125 2.62 7.28 -39.01
CA LYS A 125 2.77 6.36 -37.87
C LYS A 125 2.62 7.08 -36.53
N ILE A 126 3.17 8.29 -36.42
CA ILE A 126 3.04 9.15 -35.23
C ILE A 126 1.58 9.53 -35.02
N GLU A 127 0.92 10.04 -36.05
CA GLU A 127 -0.49 10.46 -36.00
C GLU A 127 -1.42 9.29 -35.67
N LEU A 128 -1.23 8.12 -36.29
CA LEU A 128 -2.02 6.94 -35.93
C LEU A 128 -1.82 6.57 -34.46
N SER A 129 -0.57 6.54 -33.98
CA SER A 129 -0.29 6.24 -32.56
C SER A 129 -0.95 7.25 -31.62
N MET A 130 -0.90 8.55 -31.94
CA MET A 130 -1.58 9.59 -31.18
C MET A 130 -3.10 9.38 -31.17
N LEU A 131 -3.70 9.00 -32.31
CA LEU A 131 -5.13 8.72 -32.38
C LEU A 131 -5.53 7.56 -31.46
N PHE A 132 -4.79 6.45 -31.46
CA PHE A 132 -5.04 5.33 -30.55
C PHE A 132 -4.87 5.71 -29.08
N PHE A 133 -3.85 6.54 -28.76
CA PHE A 133 -3.67 7.08 -27.41
C PHE A 133 -4.86 7.94 -26.97
N ILE A 134 -5.35 8.83 -27.85
CA ILE A 134 -6.53 9.68 -27.61
C ILE A 134 -7.79 8.83 -27.40
N ILE A 135 -7.99 7.77 -28.18
CA ILE A 135 -9.13 6.85 -28.00
C ILE A 135 -9.08 6.22 -26.60
N GLY A 136 -7.91 5.67 -26.20
CA GLY A 136 -7.72 5.12 -24.86
C GLY A 136 -7.98 6.15 -23.76
N ALA A 137 -7.45 7.37 -23.91
CA ALA A 137 -7.67 8.48 -22.98
C ALA A 137 -9.15 8.89 -22.90
N THR A 138 -9.89 8.84 -24.00
CA THR A 138 -11.32 9.17 -24.02
C THR A 138 -12.11 8.16 -23.18
N VAL A 139 -11.84 6.87 -23.34
CA VAL A 139 -12.51 5.81 -22.55
C VAL A 139 -12.19 5.97 -21.06
N VAL A 140 -10.93 6.21 -20.70
CA VAL A 140 -10.52 6.51 -19.32
C VAL A 140 -11.24 7.74 -18.76
N ALA A 141 -11.39 8.81 -19.56
CA ALA A 141 -12.07 10.02 -19.14
C ALA A 141 -13.56 9.80 -18.91
N LEU A 142 -14.23 9.06 -19.80
CA LEU A 142 -15.63 8.68 -19.65
C LEU A 142 -15.86 7.81 -18.41
N ASP A 143 -14.97 6.84 -18.17
CA ASP A 143 -14.99 6.02 -16.97
C ASP A 143 -14.78 6.87 -15.71
N ALA A 144 -13.80 7.79 -15.70
CA ALA A 144 -13.62 8.72 -14.57
C ALA A 144 -14.86 9.60 -14.29
N MET A 145 -15.59 10.00 -15.34
CA MET A 145 -16.87 10.69 -15.18
C MET A 145 -17.95 9.77 -14.59
N LEU A 146 -18.08 8.53 -15.07
CA LEU A 146 -19.01 7.54 -14.50
C LEU A 146 -18.71 7.30 -13.02
N ASN A 147 -17.43 7.15 -12.68
CA ASN A 147 -16.95 6.99 -11.33
C ASN A 147 -17.37 8.15 -10.42
N TYR A 148 -17.22 9.38 -10.91
CA TYR A 148 -17.55 10.57 -10.14
C TYR A 148 -19.07 10.77 -10.04
N TYR A 149 -19.81 10.72 -11.14
CA TYR A 149 -21.24 11.06 -11.15
C TYR A 149 -22.14 9.95 -10.63
N ALA A 150 -21.80 8.68 -10.89
CA ALA A 150 -22.61 7.53 -10.51
C ALA A 150 -22.02 6.69 -9.38
N GLY A 151 -20.72 6.84 -9.06
CA GLY A 151 -20.04 5.94 -8.12
C GLY A 151 -19.73 4.56 -8.71
N TYR A 152 -19.79 4.42 -10.03
CA TYR A 152 -19.59 3.18 -10.78
C TYR A 152 -18.38 3.26 -11.71
N ASP A 153 -17.67 2.16 -11.86
CA ASP A 153 -16.57 1.97 -12.80
C ASP A 153 -16.99 0.94 -13.86
N LEU A 154 -16.60 1.18 -15.12
CA LEU A 154 -16.98 0.35 -16.27
C LEU A 154 -16.64 -1.13 -16.08
N PHE A 155 -15.57 -1.44 -15.34
CA PHE A 155 -15.07 -2.81 -15.19
C PHE A 155 -15.21 -3.32 -13.75
N LEU A 156 -15.18 -2.44 -12.74
CA LEU A 156 -15.23 -2.84 -11.33
C LEU A 156 -16.64 -2.82 -10.72
N GLY A 157 -17.60 -2.10 -11.31
CA GLY A 157 -18.93 -1.89 -10.75
C GLY A 157 -18.92 -0.77 -9.70
N LYS A 158 -19.68 -0.89 -8.60
CA LYS A 158 -19.74 0.15 -7.56
C LYS A 158 -18.38 0.30 -6.86
N ILE A 159 -17.82 1.51 -6.86
CA ILE A 159 -16.48 1.80 -6.34
C ILE A 159 -16.42 2.95 -5.33
N GLY A 160 -17.48 3.74 -5.18
CA GLY A 160 -17.50 4.88 -4.27
C GLY A 160 -18.82 5.62 -4.30
N GLU A 161 -18.87 6.74 -3.59
CA GLU A 161 -20.04 7.60 -3.53
C GLU A 161 -20.07 8.61 -4.70
N PRO A 162 -21.26 8.95 -5.22
CA PRO A 162 -21.44 10.02 -6.20
C PRO A 162 -20.93 11.38 -5.71
N PHE A 163 -20.38 12.17 -6.64
CA PHE A 163 -19.76 13.47 -6.42
C PHE A 163 -18.58 13.47 -5.44
N ALA A 164 -17.93 12.32 -5.22
CA ALA A 164 -16.70 12.22 -4.45
C ALA A 164 -15.48 12.19 -5.38
N ARG A 165 -14.56 13.14 -5.22
CA ARG A 165 -13.30 13.21 -5.98
C ARG A 165 -12.52 11.89 -5.95
N ALA A 166 -12.44 11.26 -4.78
CA ALA A 166 -11.68 10.02 -4.59
C ALA A 166 -12.22 8.86 -5.45
N SER A 167 -13.50 8.91 -5.85
CA SER A 167 -14.12 7.93 -6.73
C SER A 167 -13.57 8.02 -8.15
N ALA A 168 -13.17 9.22 -8.63
CA ALA A 168 -12.78 9.54 -10.02
C ALA A 168 -11.41 8.95 -10.46
N ARG A 169 -11.15 7.70 -10.08
CA ARG A 169 -9.88 7.01 -10.27
C ARG A 169 -9.76 6.29 -11.61
N SER A 170 -10.87 5.99 -12.27
CA SER A 170 -10.97 5.11 -13.45
C SER A 170 -10.21 3.78 -13.26
N THR A 171 -10.04 3.02 -14.33
CA THR A 171 -9.07 1.94 -14.46
C THR A 171 -7.64 2.35 -14.09
N ILE A 172 -7.24 3.62 -14.20
CA ILE A 172 -5.89 4.10 -13.83
C ILE A 172 -5.58 3.91 -12.33
N GLY A 173 -6.56 4.15 -11.46
CA GLY A 173 -6.46 3.89 -10.02
C GLY A 173 -6.27 5.12 -9.13
N ASN A 174 -6.08 6.32 -9.70
CA ASN A 174 -5.99 7.57 -8.93
C ASN A 174 -6.43 8.78 -9.78
N PRO A 175 -7.28 9.69 -9.25
CA PRO A 175 -7.71 10.89 -9.96
C PRO A 175 -6.57 11.78 -10.48
N ASN A 176 -5.47 11.89 -9.74
CA ASN A 176 -4.32 12.69 -10.14
C ASN A 176 -3.69 12.16 -11.43
N PHE A 177 -3.49 10.84 -11.50
CA PHE A 177 -2.88 10.19 -12.67
C PHE A 177 -3.85 10.13 -13.85
N VAL A 178 -5.16 10.07 -13.61
CA VAL A 178 -6.18 10.25 -14.65
C VAL A 178 -6.03 11.63 -15.29
N SER A 179 -5.99 12.70 -14.48
CA SER A 179 -5.84 14.05 -15.02
C SER A 179 -4.53 14.25 -15.77
N ASP A 180 -3.43 13.69 -15.29
CA ASP A 180 -2.13 13.76 -15.96
C ASP A 180 -2.13 13.03 -17.32
N TYR A 181 -2.79 11.87 -17.38
CA TYR A 181 -2.99 11.15 -18.64
C TYR A 181 -3.78 12.01 -19.65
N MET A 182 -4.79 12.76 -19.18
CA MET A 182 -5.49 13.76 -20.01
C MET A 182 -4.58 14.93 -20.40
N GLY A 183 -3.70 15.37 -19.51
CA GLY A 183 -2.74 16.45 -19.78
C GLY A 183 -1.76 16.13 -20.89
N MET A 184 -1.40 14.84 -21.04
CA MET A 184 -0.65 14.36 -22.21
C MET A 184 -1.51 14.25 -23.48
N ALA A 185 -2.79 13.84 -23.36
CA ALA A 185 -3.67 13.62 -24.51
C ALA A 185 -4.20 14.93 -25.15
N LEU A 186 -4.58 15.93 -24.33
CA LEU A 186 -5.24 17.15 -24.80
C LEU A 186 -4.42 17.94 -25.84
N PRO A 187 -3.09 18.13 -25.70
CA PRO A 187 -2.27 18.74 -26.75
C PRO A 187 -2.35 17.98 -28.09
N MET A 188 -2.45 16.65 -28.06
CA MET A 188 -2.60 15.81 -29.25
C MET A 188 -3.96 16.03 -29.93
N VAL A 189 -5.03 16.20 -29.13
CA VAL A 189 -6.38 16.56 -29.63
C VAL A 189 -6.33 17.92 -30.34
N PHE A 190 -5.69 18.93 -29.72
CA PHE A 190 -5.52 20.24 -30.34
C PHE A 190 -4.71 20.18 -31.63
N TYR A 191 -3.70 19.31 -31.72
CA TYR A 191 -2.98 19.06 -32.96
C TYR A 191 -3.91 18.61 -34.10
N PHE A 192 -4.78 17.61 -33.87
CA PHE A 192 -5.72 17.14 -34.90
C PHE A 192 -6.77 18.20 -35.28
N ILE A 193 -7.20 19.02 -34.32
CA ILE A 193 -8.12 20.14 -34.56
C ILE A 193 -7.43 21.22 -35.41
N ALA A 194 -6.17 21.56 -35.14
CA ALA A 194 -5.45 22.64 -35.81
C ALA A 194 -4.72 22.22 -37.10
N SER A 195 -4.46 20.93 -37.29
CA SER A 195 -3.77 20.41 -38.48
C SER A 195 -4.74 20.30 -39.66
N SER A 196 -4.37 20.87 -40.81
CA SER A 196 -5.18 20.81 -42.03
C SER A 196 -5.00 19.51 -42.82
N LYS A 197 -3.94 18.74 -42.54
CA LYS A 197 -3.53 17.56 -43.33
C LYS A 197 -3.39 16.28 -42.52
N ALA A 198 -3.90 16.25 -41.29
CA ALA A 198 -3.75 15.09 -40.42
C ALA A 198 -4.40 13.84 -41.02
N LEU A 199 -3.67 12.72 -41.03
CA LEU A 199 -4.10 11.40 -41.49
C LEU A 199 -4.60 11.36 -42.95
N HIS A 200 -4.18 12.29 -43.81
CA HIS A 200 -4.52 12.30 -45.23
C HIS A 200 -4.12 11.01 -45.97
N GLU A 201 -3.02 10.38 -45.59
CA GLU A 201 -2.57 9.12 -46.18
C GLU A 201 -3.46 7.93 -45.82
N VAL A 202 -4.21 8.01 -44.72
CA VAL A 202 -5.04 6.92 -44.19
C VAL A 202 -6.50 7.10 -44.59
N PHE A 203 -7.08 8.26 -44.29
CA PHE A 203 -8.50 8.52 -44.55
C PHE A 203 -8.75 9.10 -45.95
N GLY A 204 -7.71 9.60 -46.63
CA GLY A 204 -7.82 10.26 -47.92
C GLY A 204 -8.12 11.76 -47.82
N LYS A 205 -7.95 12.47 -48.93
CA LYS A 205 -7.96 13.95 -49.02
C LYS A 205 -9.36 14.59 -49.07
N LYS A 206 -10.44 13.81 -48.96
CA LYS A 206 -11.81 14.33 -49.05
C LYS A 206 -12.10 15.24 -47.86
N LEU A 207 -12.75 16.38 -48.12
CA LEU A 207 -13.09 17.38 -47.09
C LEU A 207 -13.88 16.78 -45.92
N TRP A 208 -14.85 15.91 -46.22
CA TRP A 208 -15.68 15.25 -45.21
C TRP A 208 -14.88 14.45 -44.19
N ASN A 209 -13.75 13.85 -44.58
CA ASN A 209 -12.91 13.08 -43.66
C ASN A 209 -12.23 13.99 -42.62
N GLN A 210 -11.82 15.19 -43.04
CA GLN A 210 -11.25 16.18 -42.13
C GLN A 210 -12.31 16.76 -41.19
N VAL A 211 -13.52 17.00 -41.69
CA VAL A 211 -14.66 17.42 -40.86
C VAL A 211 -14.99 16.34 -39.82
N ALA A 212 -15.12 15.08 -40.25
CA ALA A 212 -15.40 13.95 -39.36
C ALA A 212 -14.32 13.81 -38.27
N LEU A 213 -13.03 13.84 -38.65
CA LEU A 213 -11.92 13.76 -37.71
C LEU A 213 -11.98 14.88 -36.66
N LYS A 214 -12.17 16.14 -37.09
CA LYS A 214 -12.21 17.29 -36.17
C LYS A 214 -13.44 17.24 -35.26
N THR A 215 -14.60 16.82 -35.77
CA THR A 215 -15.80 16.59 -34.97
C THR A 215 -15.56 15.53 -33.91
N SER A 216 -14.95 14.40 -34.27
CA SER A 216 -14.58 13.35 -33.29
C SER A 216 -13.62 13.89 -32.22
N MET A 217 -12.64 14.72 -32.60
CA MET A 217 -11.72 15.33 -31.64
C MET A 217 -12.44 16.26 -30.64
N LEU A 218 -13.41 17.05 -31.09
CA LEU A 218 -14.21 17.88 -30.17
C LEU A 218 -15.04 17.02 -29.21
N ILE A 219 -15.65 15.93 -29.71
CA ILE A 219 -16.41 14.98 -28.88
C ILE A 219 -15.50 14.35 -27.82
N PHE A 220 -14.30 13.92 -28.20
CA PHE A 220 -13.32 13.31 -27.29
C PHE A 220 -12.78 14.31 -26.26
N MET A 221 -12.68 15.59 -26.62
CA MET A 221 -12.16 16.64 -25.74
C MET A 221 -13.05 16.91 -24.52
N ILE A 222 -14.38 16.84 -24.68
CA ILE A 222 -15.36 17.15 -23.61
C ILE A 222 -15.18 16.27 -22.35
N PRO A 223 -15.14 14.92 -22.44
CA PRO A 223 -14.91 14.09 -21.27
C PRO A 223 -13.50 14.26 -20.69
N MET A 224 -12.48 14.49 -21.52
CA MET A 224 -11.11 14.73 -21.03
C MET A 224 -11.01 15.99 -20.17
N ILE A 225 -11.58 17.11 -20.64
CA ILE A 225 -11.64 18.36 -19.86
C ILE A 225 -12.43 18.14 -18.56
N SER A 226 -13.56 17.42 -18.64
CA SER A 226 -14.36 17.07 -17.46
C SER A 226 -13.54 16.31 -16.43
N ALA A 227 -12.81 15.26 -16.85
CA ALA A 227 -11.97 14.45 -15.98
C ALA A 227 -10.85 15.26 -15.31
N VAL A 228 -10.24 16.22 -16.03
CA VAL A 228 -9.22 17.13 -15.47
C VAL A 228 -9.79 17.98 -14.34
N PHE A 229 -10.97 18.57 -14.52
CA PHE A 229 -11.62 19.37 -13.48
C PHE A 229 -12.13 18.52 -12.30
N ILE A 230 -12.73 17.36 -12.58
CA ILE A 230 -13.21 16.41 -11.57
C ILE A 230 -12.05 15.94 -10.67
N ALA A 231 -10.87 15.73 -11.23
CA ALA A 231 -9.69 15.30 -10.48
C ALA A 231 -9.13 16.40 -9.56
N GLU A 232 -9.46 17.68 -9.76
CA GLU A 232 -8.96 18.82 -8.98
C GLU A 232 -7.42 18.87 -8.84
N THR A 233 -6.68 18.37 -9.83
CA THR A 233 -5.21 18.26 -9.80
C THR A 233 -4.58 19.52 -10.38
N ARG A 234 -4.10 20.39 -9.50
CA ARG A 234 -3.75 21.77 -9.85
C ARG A 234 -2.47 21.88 -10.66
N THR A 235 -1.46 21.10 -10.29
CA THR A 235 -0.19 21.00 -11.02
C THR A 235 -0.46 20.58 -12.47
N VAL A 236 -1.37 19.65 -12.68
CA VAL A 236 -1.79 19.24 -14.03
C VAL A 236 -2.57 20.35 -14.74
N ILE A 237 -3.57 20.98 -14.10
CA ILE A 237 -4.32 22.10 -14.73
C ILE A 237 -3.37 23.23 -15.14
N THR A 238 -2.47 23.64 -14.25
CA THR A 238 -1.45 24.67 -14.51
C THR A 238 -0.47 24.20 -15.58
N GLY A 239 -0.02 22.94 -15.56
CA GLY A 239 0.86 22.35 -16.56
C GLY A 239 0.25 22.34 -17.96
N ILE A 240 -1.02 21.94 -18.08
CA ILE A 240 -1.78 21.98 -19.33
C ILE A 240 -1.89 23.43 -19.82
N PHE A 241 -2.31 24.36 -18.96
CA PHE A 241 -2.51 25.75 -19.35
C PHE A 241 -1.20 26.42 -19.80
N LEU A 242 -0.16 26.39 -18.95
CA LEU A 242 1.13 27.01 -19.24
C LEU A 242 1.83 26.32 -20.42
N GLY A 243 1.78 24.98 -20.49
CA GLY A 243 2.38 24.21 -21.58
C GLY A 243 1.75 24.54 -22.93
N ASN A 244 0.41 24.60 -23.01
CA ASN A 244 -0.27 24.99 -24.24
C ASN A 244 -0.06 26.47 -24.59
N LEU A 245 -0.03 27.37 -23.60
CA LEU A 245 0.24 28.79 -23.82
C LEU A 245 1.65 29.01 -24.38
N LEU A 246 2.65 28.33 -23.80
CA LEU A 246 4.03 28.36 -24.27
C LEU A 246 4.12 27.79 -25.69
N PHE A 247 3.48 26.65 -25.95
CA PHE A 247 3.40 26.07 -27.29
C PHE A 247 2.80 27.04 -28.31
N ILE A 248 1.63 27.63 -28.04
CA ILE A 248 0.96 28.55 -28.94
C ILE A 248 1.85 29.76 -29.22
N SER A 249 2.44 30.33 -28.17
CA SER A 249 3.33 31.48 -28.28
C SER A 249 4.53 31.18 -29.19
N VAL A 250 5.21 30.06 -28.95
CA VAL A 250 6.36 29.63 -29.77
C VAL A 250 5.95 29.28 -31.19
N TYR A 251 4.81 28.62 -31.40
CA TYR A 251 4.27 28.33 -32.72
C TYR A 251 3.98 29.62 -33.51
N LEU A 252 3.32 30.60 -32.90
CA LEU A 252 2.99 31.89 -33.54
C LEU A 252 4.24 32.70 -33.91
N LEU A 253 5.30 32.61 -33.10
CA LEU A 253 6.59 33.24 -33.37
C LEU A 253 7.33 32.55 -34.52
N LEU A 254 7.42 31.21 -34.49
CA LEU A 254 8.20 30.45 -35.45
C LEU A 254 7.50 30.24 -36.80
N ARG A 255 6.17 30.16 -36.84
CA ARG A 255 5.41 29.98 -38.10
C ARG A 255 5.66 31.08 -39.13
N LYS A 256 6.04 32.29 -38.68
CA LYS A 256 6.35 33.43 -39.55
C LYS A 256 7.57 33.16 -40.45
N ARG A 257 8.47 32.26 -40.02
CA ARG A 257 9.68 31.88 -40.72
C ARG A 257 9.47 30.73 -41.72
N LEU A 258 8.28 30.13 -41.73
CA LEU A 258 7.98 28.92 -42.48
C LEU A 258 7.07 29.22 -43.67
N GLU A 259 7.30 28.51 -44.77
CA GLU A 259 6.49 28.62 -45.98
C GLU A 259 5.01 28.39 -45.68
N ALA A 260 4.15 29.20 -46.31
CA ALA A 260 2.73 29.09 -46.12
C ALA A 260 2.24 27.76 -46.69
N ASP A 261 1.57 26.99 -45.84
CA ASP A 261 1.04 25.69 -46.24
C ASP A 261 0.07 25.88 -47.43
N SER A 262 0.31 25.13 -48.51
CA SER A 262 -0.45 25.14 -49.78
C SER A 262 -1.86 24.55 -49.64
N SER A 263 -2.41 24.56 -48.43
CA SER A 263 -3.72 24.01 -48.13
C SER A 263 -4.82 24.90 -48.71
N ASP A 264 -5.87 24.25 -49.22
CA ASP A 264 -7.11 24.85 -49.70
C ASP A 264 -7.63 25.92 -48.73
N GLN A 265 -8.04 27.08 -49.25
CA GLN A 265 -8.62 28.18 -48.45
C GLN A 265 -9.86 27.70 -47.67
N THR A 266 -10.65 26.80 -48.24
CA THR A 266 -11.83 26.22 -47.60
C THR A 266 -11.44 25.46 -46.32
N LEU A 267 -10.38 24.67 -46.41
CA LEU A 267 -9.87 23.87 -45.29
C LEU A 267 -9.27 24.73 -44.18
N LYS A 268 -8.66 25.88 -44.53
CA LYS A 268 -8.19 26.88 -43.55
C LYS A 268 -9.36 27.49 -42.76
N LYS A 269 -10.44 27.89 -43.44
CA LYS A 269 -11.65 28.43 -42.79
C LYS A 269 -12.31 27.41 -41.86
N ILE A 270 -12.42 26.16 -42.31
CA ILE A 270 -12.97 25.05 -41.49
C ILE A 270 -12.08 24.81 -40.26
N THR A 271 -10.76 24.74 -40.45
CA THR A 271 -9.83 24.56 -39.32
C THR A 271 -9.98 25.68 -38.30
N LEU A 272 -10.07 26.95 -38.75
CA LEU A 272 -10.30 28.08 -37.85
C LEU A 272 -11.62 27.97 -37.10
N PHE A 273 -12.71 27.59 -37.78
CA PHE A 273 -14.02 27.36 -37.15
C PHE A 273 -13.94 26.31 -36.03
N PHE A 274 -13.30 25.16 -36.28
CA PHE A 274 -13.14 24.11 -35.27
C PHE A 274 -12.22 24.52 -34.11
N ILE A 275 -11.19 25.34 -34.35
CA ILE A 275 -10.37 25.92 -33.29
C ILE A 275 -11.21 26.84 -32.39
N LEU A 276 -12.00 27.74 -32.98
CA LEU A 276 -12.89 28.64 -32.23
C LEU A 276 -13.90 27.85 -31.41
N LEU A 277 -14.49 26.81 -31.99
CA LEU A 277 -15.42 25.92 -31.27
C LEU A 277 -14.73 25.18 -30.12
N ALA A 278 -13.49 24.73 -30.30
CA ALA A 278 -12.70 24.12 -29.22
C ALA A 278 -12.46 25.09 -28.07
N VAL A 279 -12.09 26.35 -28.37
CA VAL A 279 -11.90 27.41 -27.36
C VAL A 279 -13.21 27.70 -26.62
N ILE A 280 -14.34 27.78 -27.33
CA ILE A 280 -15.66 27.96 -26.72
C ILE A 280 -15.98 26.80 -25.77
N ILE A 281 -15.74 25.55 -26.19
CA ILE A 281 -15.96 24.38 -25.32
C ILE A 281 -15.09 24.47 -24.06
N VAL A 282 -13.81 24.81 -24.19
CA VAL A 282 -12.91 24.97 -23.03
C VAL A 282 -13.44 26.05 -22.08
N LEU A 283 -13.85 27.22 -22.60
CA LEU A 283 -14.38 28.32 -21.80
C LEU A 283 -15.69 27.94 -21.09
N VAL A 284 -16.64 27.35 -21.82
CA VAL A 284 -17.93 26.90 -21.26
C VAL A 284 -17.70 25.84 -20.19
N MET A 285 -16.89 24.82 -20.48
CA MET A 285 -16.59 23.75 -19.51
C MET A 285 -15.87 24.29 -18.27
N SER A 286 -14.90 25.20 -18.46
CA SER A 286 -14.22 25.85 -17.33
C SER A 286 -15.20 26.65 -16.48
N TYR A 287 -16.08 27.43 -17.09
CA TYR A 287 -17.12 28.15 -16.37
C TYR A 287 -18.03 27.21 -15.58
N LEU A 288 -18.49 26.11 -16.18
CA LEU A 288 -19.39 25.15 -15.54
C LEU A 288 -18.75 24.39 -14.37
N TYR A 289 -17.44 24.11 -14.40
CA TYR A 289 -16.74 23.39 -13.32
C TYR A 289 -16.13 24.32 -12.25
N LEU A 290 -15.84 25.57 -12.59
CA LEU A 290 -15.33 26.57 -11.64
C LEU A 290 -16.47 27.30 -10.89
N THR A 291 -17.70 27.22 -11.37
CA THR A 291 -18.88 27.78 -10.69
C THR A 291 -19.79 26.68 -10.14
N PRO A 292 -20.54 26.92 -9.05
CA PRO A 292 -21.53 25.96 -8.56
C PRO A 292 -22.57 25.65 -9.65
N SER A 293 -22.47 24.45 -10.21
CA SER A 293 -23.35 23.94 -11.27
C SER A 293 -23.82 22.51 -10.96
N PRO A 294 -24.80 21.97 -11.70
CA PRO A 294 -25.17 20.56 -11.59
C PRO A 294 -23.98 19.60 -11.80
N LEU A 295 -23.00 19.96 -12.65
CA LEU A 295 -21.80 19.16 -12.88
C LEU A 295 -20.88 19.11 -11.65
N THR A 296 -20.90 20.16 -10.82
CA THR A 296 -20.14 20.20 -9.55
C THR A 296 -20.90 19.61 -8.37
N GLY A 297 -22.12 19.11 -8.57
CA GLY A 297 -23.02 18.69 -7.49
C GLY A 297 -23.48 19.86 -6.62
N GLY A 298 -23.64 21.06 -7.20
CA GLY A 298 -24.01 22.28 -6.47
C GLY A 298 -22.88 22.89 -5.64
N GLY A 299 -21.62 22.76 -6.08
CA GLY A 299 -20.44 23.30 -5.38
C GLY A 299 -19.75 22.31 -4.42
N LYS A 300 -20.09 21.01 -4.48
CA LYS A 300 -19.34 19.94 -3.80
C LYS A 300 -17.91 19.84 -4.33
N LEU A 301 -17.74 20.06 -5.63
CA LEU A 301 -16.44 20.28 -6.27
C LEU A 301 -16.01 21.74 -6.06
N ASN A 302 -14.83 21.98 -5.48
CA ASN A 302 -14.41 23.34 -5.13
C ASN A 302 -12.92 23.57 -5.41
N VAL A 303 -12.61 23.69 -6.71
CA VAL A 303 -11.27 23.87 -7.27
C VAL A 303 -10.58 25.13 -6.71
N THR A 304 -11.33 26.21 -6.47
CA THR A 304 -10.80 27.51 -6.00
C THR A 304 -10.39 27.48 -4.53
N LYS A 305 -11.26 26.98 -3.62
CA LYS A 305 -10.90 26.79 -2.20
C LYS A 305 -9.71 25.88 -2.03
N ARG A 306 -9.62 24.86 -2.88
CA ARG A 306 -8.43 24.04 -2.95
C ARG A 306 -7.23 24.94 -3.27
N LEU A 307 -7.22 25.65 -4.41
CA LEU A 307 -6.09 26.49 -4.84
C LEU A 307 -5.54 27.35 -3.70
N GLU A 308 -6.42 28.02 -2.97
CA GLU A 308 -6.12 28.78 -1.75
C GLU A 308 -5.48 27.95 -0.63
N TYR A 309 -6.05 26.79 -0.29
CA TYR A 309 -5.55 25.89 0.77
C TYR A 309 -4.11 25.41 0.55
N ALA A 310 -3.62 25.20 -0.68
CA ALA A 310 -2.22 24.74 -0.88
C ALA A 310 -1.20 25.88 -0.90
N LEU A 311 -1.63 27.11 -1.18
CA LEU A 311 -0.78 28.29 -1.03
C LEU A 311 -0.61 28.67 0.44
N THR A 312 -1.55 28.24 1.30
CA THR A 312 -1.64 28.67 2.71
C THR A 312 -1.35 27.54 3.73
N SER A 313 -1.45 26.25 3.35
CA SER A 313 -1.22 25.14 4.30
C SER A 313 0.25 24.73 4.41
N SER A 314 0.87 25.07 5.55
CA SER A 314 2.22 24.64 5.90
C SER A 314 2.35 23.13 6.11
N SER A 315 1.27 22.43 6.51
CA SER A 315 1.30 21.00 6.83
C SER A 315 1.59 20.10 5.63
N SER A 316 1.04 20.42 4.45
CA SER A 316 1.29 19.63 3.23
C SER A 316 2.73 19.73 2.75
N TRP A 317 3.39 20.86 3.01
CA TRP A 317 4.79 21.07 2.67
C TRP A 317 5.73 20.37 3.65
N LYS A 318 5.46 20.45 4.97
CA LYS A 318 6.21 19.73 5.98
C LYS A 318 6.23 18.21 5.72
N GLU A 319 5.08 17.64 5.32
CA GLU A 319 4.98 16.21 4.95
C GLU A 319 5.91 15.85 3.77
N ARG A 320 5.96 16.69 2.73
CA ARG A 320 6.87 16.49 1.59
C ARG A 320 8.32 16.65 1.98
N PHE A 321 8.67 17.68 2.75
CA PHE A 321 10.05 17.89 3.22
C PHE A 321 10.53 16.75 4.10
N SER A 322 9.67 16.21 4.98
CA SER A 322 9.96 15.01 5.76
C SER A 322 10.31 13.82 4.85
N ALA A 323 9.51 13.57 3.80
CA ALA A 323 9.80 12.52 2.83
C ALA A 323 11.08 12.76 2.02
N TRP A 324 11.40 14.01 1.70
CA TRP A 324 12.61 14.41 0.97
C TRP A 324 13.86 14.18 1.80
N LEU A 325 13.86 14.63 3.05
CA LEU A 325 14.95 14.41 3.99
C LEU A 325 15.15 12.93 4.27
N ASN A 326 14.07 12.15 4.37
CA ASN A 326 14.16 10.70 4.49
C ASN A 326 14.99 10.07 3.36
N SER A 327 14.78 10.50 2.11
CA SER A 327 15.61 10.09 0.97
C SER A 327 17.07 10.49 1.12
N VAL A 328 17.33 11.71 1.62
CA VAL A 328 18.70 12.18 1.84
C VAL A 328 19.39 11.33 2.90
N TYR A 329 18.75 11.02 4.03
CA TYR A 329 19.31 10.15 5.07
C TYR A 329 19.58 8.73 4.56
N GLN A 330 18.70 8.17 3.73
CA GLN A 330 18.94 6.88 3.07
C GLN A 330 20.19 6.90 2.16
N TRP A 331 20.43 8.02 1.48
CA TRP A 331 21.56 8.21 0.58
C TRP A 331 22.89 8.37 1.32
N VAL A 332 22.91 9.14 2.42
CA VAL A 332 24.12 9.44 3.20
C VAL A 332 24.39 8.45 4.33
N GLU A 333 23.74 7.29 4.32
CA GLU A 333 23.89 6.22 5.31
C GLU A 333 25.38 5.88 5.58
N PRO A 334 25.88 6.14 6.81
CA PRO A 334 27.30 5.95 7.14
C PRO A 334 27.77 4.50 7.11
N GLU A 335 26.90 3.53 7.44
CA GLU A 335 27.23 2.10 7.48
C GLU A 335 27.54 1.53 6.09
N ASN A 336 26.96 2.11 5.04
CA ASN A 336 27.18 1.70 3.65
C ASN A 336 27.52 2.89 2.73
N LYS A 337 28.80 3.26 2.72
CA LYS A 337 29.34 4.36 1.89
C LYS A 337 29.18 4.14 0.38
N LEU A 338 28.93 2.92 -0.11
CA LEU A 338 28.65 2.69 -1.53
C LEU A 338 27.36 3.40 -1.97
N ARG A 339 26.41 3.59 -1.05
CA ARG A 339 25.15 4.29 -1.32
C ARG A 339 25.35 5.72 -1.82
N LEU A 340 26.46 6.39 -1.46
CA LEU A 340 26.79 7.70 -2.02
C LEU A 340 26.90 7.66 -3.55
N LEU A 341 27.55 6.63 -4.09
CA LEU A 341 27.80 6.48 -5.53
C LEU A 341 26.62 5.80 -6.24
N ILE A 342 26.11 4.69 -5.69
CA ILE A 342 25.18 3.79 -6.38
C ILE A 342 23.81 3.68 -5.71
N GLY A 343 23.58 4.40 -4.62
CA GLY A 343 22.30 4.45 -3.89
C GLY A 343 22.04 3.23 -3.01
N SER A 344 20.92 3.23 -2.31
CA SER A 344 20.44 2.12 -1.48
C SER A 344 19.93 0.92 -2.28
N GLY A 345 19.73 1.09 -3.59
CA GLY A 345 19.08 0.12 -4.47
C GLY A 345 17.76 0.64 -5.02
N ILE A 346 17.55 0.48 -6.33
CA ILE A 346 16.27 0.82 -6.98
C ILE A 346 15.10 0.06 -6.31
N GLY A 347 14.05 0.78 -5.95
CA GLY A 347 12.86 0.24 -5.29
C GLY A 347 12.97 0.00 -3.79
N THR A 348 14.08 0.35 -3.11
CA THR A 348 14.21 0.14 -1.66
C THR A 348 13.64 1.28 -0.81
N PHE A 349 13.31 2.44 -1.37
CA PHE A 349 12.84 3.58 -0.58
C PHE A 349 11.64 3.21 0.30
N GLN A 350 10.66 2.51 -0.26
CA GLN A 350 9.45 2.07 0.46
C GLN A 350 9.76 1.10 1.62
N LEU A 351 10.83 0.32 1.53
CA LEU A 351 11.26 -0.63 2.56
C LEU A 351 11.95 0.12 3.70
N TYR A 352 12.82 1.07 3.36
CA TYR A 352 13.66 1.77 4.32
C TYR A 352 13.04 3.03 4.92
N HIS A 353 11.98 3.60 4.33
CA HIS A 353 11.43 4.88 4.79
C HIS A 353 11.17 4.92 6.30
N LEU A 354 10.61 3.85 6.87
CA LEU A 354 10.30 3.79 8.29
C LEU A 354 11.57 3.86 9.15
N LEU A 355 12.64 3.22 8.70
CA LEU A 355 13.93 3.09 9.39
C LEU A 355 14.68 4.42 9.44
N TYR A 356 14.46 5.30 8.45
CA TYR A 356 15.11 6.61 8.38
C TYR A 356 14.27 7.78 8.88
N THR A 357 12.99 7.54 9.17
CA THR A 357 12.13 8.57 9.77
C THR A 357 12.60 9.04 11.15
N PRO A 358 13.18 8.20 12.03
CA PRO A 358 13.73 8.64 13.31
C PRO A 358 14.80 9.72 13.17
N TYR A 359 15.72 9.59 12.21
CA TYR A 359 16.76 10.61 11.96
C TYR A 359 16.15 11.94 11.50
N VAL A 360 15.13 11.90 10.65
CA VAL A 360 14.39 13.09 10.22
C VAL A 360 13.74 13.78 11.42
N ILE A 361 13.13 13.03 12.33
CA ILE A 361 12.43 13.59 13.51
C ILE A 361 13.43 14.05 14.57
N SER A 362 14.58 13.40 14.73
CA SER A 362 15.65 13.85 15.61
C SER A 362 16.13 15.24 15.22
N ASP A 363 16.40 15.47 13.94
CA ASP A 363 16.93 16.75 13.44
C ASP A 363 15.84 17.81 13.23
N HIS A 364 14.60 17.37 12.97
CA HIS A 364 13.42 18.23 12.78
C HIS A 364 12.22 17.70 13.57
N PRO A 365 12.18 17.91 14.91
CA PRO A 365 11.14 17.35 15.78
C PRO A 365 9.71 17.71 15.37
N GLU A 366 9.50 18.90 14.79
CA GLU A 366 8.20 19.37 14.31
C GLU A 366 7.59 18.50 13.19
N TYR A 367 8.38 17.60 12.57
CA TYR A 367 7.89 16.67 11.56
C TYR A 367 7.19 15.44 12.13
N SER A 368 7.33 15.15 13.43
CA SER A 368 6.51 14.14 14.13
C SER A 368 5.01 14.33 13.89
N ALA A 369 4.55 15.58 13.88
CA ALA A 369 3.16 15.96 13.67
C ALA A 369 2.62 15.67 12.25
N VAL A 370 3.48 15.48 11.26
CA VAL A 370 3.12 15.24 9.86
C VAL A 370 3.58 13.88 9.33
N TRP A 371 3.93 12.97 10.24
CA TRP A 371 4.36 11.62 9.90
C TRP A 371 3.37 10.93 8.94
N ASN A 372 3.91 10.22 7.95
CA ASN A 372 3.14 9.38 7.04
C ASN A 372 3.91 8.10 6.65
N ASN A 373 3.18 7.08 6.25
CA ASN A 373 3.73 5.87 5.65
C ASN A 373 4.10 6.15 4.18
N PHE A 374 5.27 6.77 3.99
CA PHE A 374 5.77 7.17 2.69
C PHE A 374 6.19 5.97 1.86
N LYS A 375 5.34 5.56 0.91
CA LYS A 375 5.75 4.60 -0.13
C LYS A 375 6.71 5.21 -1.15
N ARG A 376 6.75 6.54 -1.24
CA ARG A 376 7.51 7.34 -2.22
C ARG A 376 7.88 8.69 -1.61
N THR A 377 8.90 9.33 -2.16
CA THR A 377 9.42 10.63 -1.71
C THR A 377 8.54 11.81 -2.10
N HIS A 378 7.56 11.61 -2.98
CA HIS A 378 6.86 12.70 -3.68
C HIS A 378 7.80 13.61 -4.49
N ASN A 379 8.95 13.09 -4.92
CA ASN A 379 9.90 13.74 -5.82
C ASN A 379 10.77 12.67 -6.52
N ASP A 380 10.49 12.39 -7.79
CA ASP A 380 11.16 11.34 -8.56
C ASP A 380 12.70 11.55 -8.63
N TYR A 381 13.18 12.80 -8.56
CA TYR A 381 14.62 13.12 -8.61
C TYR A 381 15.33 12.77 -7.29
N LEU A 382 14.73 13.10 -6.15
CA LEU A 382 15.30 12.77 -4.84
C LEU A 382 15.22 11.27 -4.56
N GLN A 383 14.15 10.60 -5.03
CA GLN A 383 14.08 9.14 -4.95
C GLN A 383 15.15 8.48 -5.82
N SER A 384 15.37 9.00 -7.04
CA SER A 384 16.45 8.54 -7.90
C SER A 384 17.82 8.69 -7.23
N LEU A 385 18.08 9.82 -6.56
CA LEU A 385 19.33 10.01 -5.81
C LEU A 385 19.48 8.99 -4.67
N SER A 386 18.44 8.78 -3.85
CA SER A 386 18.54 7.83 -2.75
C SER A 386 18.71 6.39 -3.22
N GLU A 387 18.00 6.00 -4.28
CA GLU A 387 17.96 4.61 -4.73
C GLU A 387 19.08 4.24 -5.72
N THR A 388 19.59 5.20 -6.50
CA THR A 388 20.63 4.95 -7.53
C THR A 388 21.91 5.78 -7.35
N GLY A 389 21.98 6.59 -6.30
CA GLY A 389 23.14 7.36 -5.91
C GLY A 389 23.47 8.48 -6.89
N LEU A 390 24.66 9.06 -6.73
CA LEU A 390 25.17 10.08 -7.65
C LEU A 390 25.26 9.57 -9.09
N LEU A 391 25.55 8.28 -9.30
CA LEU A 391 25.63 7.69 -10.64
C LEU A 391 24.30 7.84 -11.39
N GLY A 392 23.20 7.35 -10.82
CA GLY A 392 21.90 7.45 -11.50
C GLY A 392 21.35 8.87 -11.52
N PHE A 393 21.57 9.65 -10.46
CA PHE A 393 21.16 11.06 -10.42
C PHE A 393 21.81 11.89 -11.54
N VAL A 394 23.12 11.74 -11.77
CA VAL A 394 23.84 12.41 -12.87
C VAL A 394 23.31 11.97 -14.24
N MET A 395 22.94 10.70 -14.41
CA MET A 395 22.34 10.22 -15.66
C MET A 395 20.97 10.86 -15.91
N VAL A 396 20.13 10.99 -14.88
CA VAL A 396 18.84 11.71 -14.98
C VAL A 396 19.06 13.19 -15.28
N LEU A 397 20.01 13.85 -14.61
CA LEU A 397 20.32 15.26 -14.84
C LEU A 397 20.76 15.51 -16.28
N PHE A 398 21.70 14.71 -16.80
CA PHE A 398 22.14 14.84 -18.19
C PHE A 398 21.04 14.44 -19.17
N PHE A 399 20.24 13.42 -18.89
CA PHE A 399 19.06 13.09 -19.68
C PHE A 399 18.16 14.32 -19.85
N MET A 400 17.85 15.04 -18.77
CA MET A 400 17.02 16.25 -18.81
C MET A 400 17.68 17.39 -19.58
N ILE A 401 18.97 17.67 -19.33
CA ILE A 401 19.72 18.73 -20.03
C ILE A 401 19.74 18.48 -21.53
N PHE A 402 20.10 17.27 -21.95
CA PHE A 402 20.15 16.91 -23.36
C PHE A 402 18.77 16.80 -24.00
N LEU A 403 17.74 16.42 -23.24
CA LEU A 403 16.35 16.42 -23.73
C LEU A 403 15.92 17.83 -24.08
N VAL A 404 16.07 18.78 -23.16
CA VAL A 404 15.75 20.21 -23.38
C VAL A 404 16.57 20.76 -24.55
N TRP A 405 17.87 20.51 -24.55
CA TRP A 405 18.75 20.98 -25.62
C TRP A 405 18.37 20.43 -27.00
N ILE A 406 18.16 19.11 -27.13
CA ILE A 406 17.74 18.48 -28.40
C ILE A 406 16.37 18.99 -28.81
N TYR A 407 15.43 19.11 -27.87
CA TYR A 407 14.07 19.59 -28.15
C TYR A 407 14.10 20.99 -28.78
N PHE A 408 14.70 21.96 -28.10
CA PHE A 408 14.76 23.33 -28.62
C PHE A 408 15.61 23.41 -29.90
N ARG A 409 16.73 22.67 -29.99
CA ARG A 409 17.54 22.62 -31.20
C ARG A 409 16.75 22.12 -32.42
N ASN A 410 15.91 21.11 -32.25
CA ASN A 410 15.08 20.58 -33.33
C ASN A 410 13.92 21.52 -33.64
N LEU A 411 13.27 22.09 -32.61
CA LEU A 411 12.19 23.05 -32.74
C LEU A 411 12.55 24.23 -33.66
N PHE A 412 13.76 24.79 -33.50
CA PHE A 412 14.26 25.88 -34.36
C PHE A 412 14.72 25.46 -35.76
N LYS A 413 14.81 24.15 -36.04
CA LYS A 413 15.24 23.60 -37.35
C LYS A 413 14.08 23.14 -38.23
N ILE A 414 12.90 22.93 -37.66
CA ILE A 414 11.73 22.49 -38.40
C ILE A 414 11.38 23.51 -39.49
N LYS A 415 11.16 23.03 -40.71
CA LYS A 415 10.84 23.85 -41.89
C LYS A 415 9.37 23.81 -42.29
N ASP A 416 8.65 22.75 -41.93
CA ASP A 416 7.24 22.55 -42.27
C ASP A 416 6.31 23.00 -41.13
N ARG A 417 5.21 23.67 -41.48
CA ARG A 417 4.25 24.19 -40.48
C ARG A 417 3.48 23.11 -39.76
N SER A 418 3.18 21.99 -40.42
CA SER A 418 2.49 20.88 -39.79
C SER A 418 3.41 20.15 -38.82
N ASP A 419 4.67 19.95 -39.19
CA ASP A 419 5.69 19.37 -38.31
C ASP A 419 5.94 20.26 -37.10
N LEU A 420 5.95 21.59 -37.26
CA LEU A 420 6.09 22.52 -36.14
C LEU A 420 4.90 22.41 -35.17
N LEU A 421 3.68 22.29 -35.72
CA LEU A 421 2.47 22.09 -34.93
C LEU A 421 2.52 20.76 -34.17
N LEU A 422 2.91 19.67 -34.83
CA LEU A 422 3.06 18.34 -34.23
C LEU A 422 4.10 18.34 -33.10
N TYR A 423 5.29 18.88 -33.38
CA TYR A 423 6.40 18.91 -32.42
C TYR A 423 6.11 19.78 -31.20
N GLY A 424 5.40 20.88 -31.41
CA GLY A 424 4.97 21.75 -30.32
C GLY A 424 3.87 21.13 -29.45
N ALA A 425 2.90 20.42 -30.05
CA ALA A 425 1.88 19.68 -29.31
C ALA A 425 2.51 18.57 -28.42
N ILE A 426 3.49 17.84 -28.96
CA ILE A 426 4.28 16.87 -28.19
C ILE A 426 5.01 17.55 -27.02
N GLY A 427 5.62 18.71 -27.27
CA GLY A 427 6.27 19.50 -26.23
C GLY A 427 5.34 19.97 -25.11
N ALA A 428 4.12 20.39 -25.45
CA ALA A 428 3.11 20.77 -24.46
C ALA A 428 2.72 19.58 -23.56
N GLY A 429 2.59 18.37 -24.14
CA GLY A 429 2.36 17.15 -23.36
C GLY A 429 3.53 16.79 -22.44
N ILE A 430 4.77 16.88 -22.93
CA ILE A 430 5.99 16.65 -22.14
C ILE A 430 6.08 17.68 -21.00
N PHE A 431 5.78 18.95 -21.26
CA PHE A 431 5.80 20.00 -20.26
C PHE A 431 4.77 19.75 -19.16
N SER A 432 3.53 19.38 -19.53
CA SER A 432 2.48 19.04 -18.55
C SER A 432 2.91 17.89 -17.64
N LEU A 433 3.45 16.82 -18.21
CA LEU A 433 3.95 15.67 -17.44
C LEU A 433 5.12 16.08 -16.52
N SER A 434 6.09 16.83 -17.06
CA SER A 434 7.30 17.25 -16.32
C SER A 434 6.95 18.12 -15.11
N LEU A 435 6.00 19.05 -15.26
CA LEU A 435 5.56 19.92 -14.16
C LEU A 435 4.84 19.12 -13.07
N HIS A 436 4.14 18.05 -13.44
CA HIS A 436 3.49 17.16 -12.48
C HIS A 436 4.49 16.28 -11.71
N THR A 437 5.52 15.73 -12.38
CA THR A 437 6.59 14.91 -11.75
C THR A 437 7.44 15.65 -10.73
N MET A 438 7.41 16.99 -10.71
CA MET A 438 8.09 17.79 -9.68
C MET A 438 7.42 17.70 -8.30
N PHE A 439 6.13 17.37 -8.25
CA PHE A 439 5.32 17.40 -7.02
C PHE A 439 4.57 16.10 -6.73
N GLU A 440 4.49 15.20 -7.71
CA GLU A 440 3.88 13.87 -7.63
C GLU A 440 4.70 12.86 -8.44
N PHE A 441 4.24 11.61 -8.49
CA PHE A 441 4.95 10.45 -9.04
C PHE A 441 4.19 9.74 -10.18
N PRO A 442 3.70 10.47 -11.21
CA PRO A 442 2.87 9.88 -12.27
C PRO A 442 3.61 8.78 -13.05
N LEU A 443 4.94 8.83 -13.15
CA LEU A 443 5.75 7.86 -13.90
C LEU A 443 5.77 6.45 -13.29
N HIS A 444 5.31 6.30 -12.05
CA HIS A 444 5.12 4.97 -11.46
C HIS A 444 3.79 4.31 -11.88
N MET A 445 2.86 5.05 -12.49
CA MET A 445 1.67 4.47 -13.11
C MET A 445 1.96 4.12 -14.56
N GLN A 446 1.78 2.86 -14.91
CA GLN A 446 2.14 2.36 -16.24
C GLN A 446 1.52 3.13 -17.41
N PRO A 447 0.24 3.55 -17.39
CA PRO A 447 -0.33 4.33 -18.48
C PRO A 447 0.39 5.67 -18.70
N ASN A 448 0.70 6.37 -17.61
CA ASN A 448 1.38 7.66 -17.64
C ASN A 448 2.85 7.50 -18.07
N LEU A 449 3.54 6.48 -17.54
CA LEU A 449 4.89 6.12 -17.98
C LEU A 449 4.93 5.84 -19.49
N MET A 450 4.00 5.02 -19.99
CA MET A 450 3.90 4.71 -21.41
C MET A 450 3.64 5.96 -22.26
N GLY A 451 2.75 6.86 -21.81
CA GLY A 451 2.47 8.14 -22.47
C GLY A 451 3.70 9.05 -22.52
N GLY A 452 4.42 9.17 -21.39
CA GLY A 452 5.66 9.92 -21.31
C GLY A 452 6.74 9.36 -22.23
N VAL A 453 6.98 8.05 -22.19
CA VAL A 453 7.94 7.37 -23.07
C VAL A 453 7.57 7.59 -24.54
N PHE A 454 6.30 7.46 -24.90
CA PHE A 454 5.81 7.70 -26.26
C PHE A 454 6.13 9.12 -26.74
N LEU A 455 5.75 10.14 -25.96
CA LEU A 455 5.97 11.55 -26.32
C LEU A 455 7.45 11.90 -26.41
N LEU A 456 8.25 11.49 -25.41
CA LEU A 456 9.68 11.72 -25.36
C LEU A 456 10.39 11.04 -26.54
N SER A 457 10.01 9.81 -26.87
CA SER A 457 10.58 9.04 -27.99
C SER A 457 10.36 9.72 -29.33
N ILE A 458 9.19 10.32 -29.55
CA ILE A 458 8.94 11.08 -30.78
C ILE A 458 9.78 12.37 -30.78
N ALA A 459 9.83 13.09 -29.65
CA ALA A 459 10.56 14.35 -29.54
C ALA A 459 12.06 14.22 -29.89
N VAL A 460 12.67 13.07 -29.54
CA VAL A 460 14.09 12.78 -29.84
C VAL A 460 14.29 11.79 -30.99
N GLY A 461 13.21 11.38 -31.65
CA GLY A 461 13.20 10.30 -32.65
C GLY A 461 13.73 10.69 -34.03
N VAL A 462 13.87 9.67 -34.88
CA VAL A 462 14.48 9.79 -36.22
C VAL A 462 13.71 10.71 -37.16
N TYR A 463 12.39 10.88 -36.96
CA TYR A 463 11.55 11.74 -37.79
C TYR A 463 11.95 13.23 -37.68
N PHE A 464 12.22 13.72 -36.47
CA PHE A 464 12.61 15.12 -36.23
C PHE A 464 14.13 15.30 -36.17
N ASN A 465 14.90 14.21 -36.06
CA ASN A 465 16.34 14.26 -35.89
C ASN A 465 17.05 13.33 -36.89
N ASN A 466 17.46 13.90 -38.02
CA ASN A 466 18.06 13.14 -39.12
C ASN A 466 19.56 12.86 -38.92
N LYS A 467 20.23 13.54 -37.97
CA LYS A 467 21.69 13.42 -37.71
C LYS A 467 21.96 12.60 -36.45
N GLN A 468 21.47 11.38 -36.41
CA GLN A 468 21.70 10.44 -35.30
C GLN A 468 22.85 9.48 -35.61
N LYS A 469 23.50 8.99 -34.55
CA LYS A 469 24.51 7.93 -34.68
C LYS A 469 23.80 6.62 -34.95
N GLU A 470 24.35 5.80 -35.82
CA GLU A 470 23.86 4.45 -36.11
C GLU A 470 24.69 3.42 -35.33
N ALA A 471 24.00 2.43 -34.76
CA ALA A 471 24.61 1.25 -34.19
C ALA A 471 24.05 0.01 -34.88
N ASN A 472 24.91 -0.99 -35.06
CA ASN A 472 24.56 -2.29 -35.61
C ASN A 472 24.95 -3.38 -34.61
N ILE A 473 24.04 -4.30 -34.36
CA ILE A 473 24.24 -5.42 -33.45
C ILE A 473 24.16 -6.73 -34.26
N SER A 474 25.19 -7.57 -34.15
CA SER A 474 25.27 -8.87 -34.82
C SER A 474 24.16 -9.81 -34.32
N LYS A 475 23.51 -10.53 -35.25
CA LYS A 475 22.30 -11.30 -34.96
C LYS A 475 22.51 -12.53 -34.05
N GLY A 476 23.67 -13.21 -34.10
CA GLY A 476 23.87 -14.49 -33.42
C GLY A 476 23.75 -14.44 -31.88
N THR A 477 24.75 -13.87 -31.21
CA THR A 477 24.83 -13.80 -29.73
C THR A 477 23.76 -12.88 -29.12
N SER A 478 23.37 -11.84 -29.83
CA SER A 478 22.46 -10.81 -29.32
C SER A 478 21.02 -11.31 -29.18
N ILE A 479 20.60 -12.27 -30.00
CA ILE A 479 19.27 -12.87 -29.87
C ILE A 479 19.14 -13.61 -28.55
N ILE A 480 20.14 -14.39 -28.17
CA ILE A 480 20.10 -15.19 -26.93
C ILE A 480 20.01 -14.25 -25.72
N VAL A 481 20.82 -13.20 -25.69
CA VAL A 481 20.82 -12.21 -24.59
C VAL A 481 19.48 -11.48 -24.51
N ILE A 482 18.93 -11.06 -25.65
CA ILE A 482 17.62 -10.39 -25.73
C ILE A 482 16.52 -11.33 -25.23
N LEU A 483 16.48 -12.58 -25.72
CA LEU A 483 15.50 -13.58 -25.30
C LEU A 483 15.60 -13.87 -23.81
N ALA A 484 16.82 -14.01 -23.27
CA ALA A 484 17.04 -14.20 -21.85
C ALA A 484 16.53 -13.01 -21.03
N PHE A 485 16.88 -11.78 -21.42
CA PHE A 485 16.44 -10.55 -20.75
C PHE A 485 14.91 -10.44 -20.71
N PHE A 486 14.25 -10.60 -21.86
CA PHE A 486 12.79 -10.53 -21.96
C PHE A 486 12.08 -11.70 -21.27
N GLY A 487 12.66 -12.89 -21.31
CA GLY A 487 12.16 -14.08 -20.61
C GLY A 487 12.21 -13.89 -19.09
N VAL A 488 13.34 -13.43 -18.56
CA VAL A 488 13.51 -13.11 -17.13
C VAL A 488 12.53 -12.01 -16.71
N LEU A 489 12.45 -10.90 -17.46
CA LEU A 489 11.54 -9.81 -17.11
C LEU A 489 10.06 -10.24 -17.14
N SER A 490 9.66 -11.00 -18.16
CA SER A 490 8.29 -11.51 -18.27
C SER A 490 7.97 -12.48 -17.13
N PHE A 491 8.92 -13.34 -16.75
CA PHE A 491 8.80 -14.21 -15.59
C PHE A 491 8.63 -13.41 -14.29
N LEU A 492 9.48 -12.41 -14.04
CA LEU A 492 9.40 -11.56 -12.84
C LEU A 492 8.06 -10.84 -12.75
N LYS A 493 7.59 -10.19 -13.83
CA LYS A 493 6.29 -9.51 -13.84
C LYS A 493 5.11 -10.46 -13.72
N THR A 494 5.21 -11.68 -14.28
CA THR A 494 4.14 -12.69 -14.16
C THR A 494 4.03 -13.18 -12.73
N THR A 495 5.15 -13.53 -12.10
CA THR A 495 5.15 -13.97 -10.70
C THR A 495 4.67 -12.88 -9.75
N ALA A 496 5.06 -11.62 -9.97
CA ALA A 496 4.56 -10.48 -9.17
C ALA A 496 3.03 -10.32 -9.29
N TYR A 497 2.49 -10.36 -10.52
CA TYR A 497 1.05 -10.24 -10.76
C TYR A 497 0.25 -11.39 -10.14
N ILE A 498 0.70 -12.64 -10.32
CA ILE A 498 0.02 -13.83 -9.76
C ILE A 498 0.16 -13.86 -8.23
N GLY A 499 1.33 -13.52 -7.70
CA GLY A 499 1.59 -13.47 -6.26
C GLY A 499 0.67 -12.46 -5.57
N GLU A 500 0.53 -11.25 -6.13
CA GLU A 500 -0.42 -10.25 -5.63
C GLU A 500 -1.89 -10.71 -5.78
N GLY A 501 -2.19 -11.42 -6.87
CA GLY A 501 -3.43 -12.17 -7.12
C GLY A 501 -3.87 -13.02 -5.93
N TYR A 502 -3.03 -13.99 -5.57
CA TYR A 502 -3.31 -14.89 -4.44
C TYR A 502 -3.36 -14.15 -3.11
N PHE A 503 -2.55 -13.12 -2.91
CA PHE A 503 -2.64 -12.30 -1.70
C PHE A 503 -4.00 -11.63 -1.54
N ARG A 504 -4.54 -11.07 -2.63
CA ARG A 504 -5.88 -10.46 -2.64
C ARG A 504 -6.99 -11.47 -2.35
N MET A 505 -6.88 -12.67 -2.90
CA MET A 505 -7.80 -13.77 -2.57
C MET A 505 -7.72 -14.11 -1.08
N GLY A 506 -6.51 -14.27 -0.53
CA GLY A 506 -6.30 -14.54 0.89
C GLY A 506 -6.85 -13.45 1.82
N GLN A 507 -6.71 -12.16 1.45
CA GLN A 507 -7.33 -11.07 2.20
C GLN A 507 -8.85 -11.09 2.16
N THR A 508 -9.42 -11.46 1.02
CA THR A 508 -10.88 -11.59 0.87
C THR A 508 -11.39 -12.72 1.77
N ASP A 509 -10.72 -13.86 1.76
CA ASP A 509 -11.03 -15.00 2.62
C ASP A 509 -10.87 -14.63 4.11
N GLN A 510 -9.84 -13.88 4.47
CA GLN A 510 -9.67 -13.36 5.83
C GLN A 510 -10.85 -12.48 6.27
N GLN A 511 -11.36 -11.62 5.40
CA GLN A 511 -12.52 -10.79 5.73
C GLN A 511 -13.76 -11.64 5.99
N TYR A 512 -13.99 -12.68 5.18
CA TYR A 512 -15.06 -13.63 5.41
C TYR A 512 -14.86 -14.42 6.71
N TYR A 513 -13.65 -14.91 6.98
CA TYR A 513 -13.30 -15.55 8.25
C TYR A 513 -13.72 -14.68 9.45
N TYR A 514 -13.30 -13.41 9.48
CA TYR A 514 -13.66 -12.51 10.58
C TYR A 514 -15.15 -12.19 10.65
N ALA A 515 -15.86 -12.17 9.53
CA ALA A 515 -17.31 -11.98 9.51
C ALA A 515 -18.03 -13.20 10.12
N TYR A 516 -17.68 -14.41 9.69
CA TYR A 516 -18.29 -15.65 10.18
C TYR A 516 -17.96 -15.92 11.65
N ILE A 517 -16.70 -15.73 12.07
CA ILE A 517 -16.31 -15.97 13.46
C ILE A 517 -16.97 -14.97 14.41
N ARG A 518 -17.15 -13.71 13.98
CA ARG A 518 -17.86 -12.69 14.78
C ARG A 518 -19.32 -13.07 15.00
N GLU A 519 -20.00 -13.57 13.96
CA GLU A 519 -21.37 -14.05 14.09
C GLU A 519 -21.47 -15.34 14.90
N TYR A 520 -20.47 -16.23 14.81
CA TYR A 520 -20.39 -17.43 15.64
C TYR A 520 -20.23 -17.09 17.13
N VAL A 521 -19.35 -16.16 17.48
CA VAL A 521 -19.12 -15.75 18.88
C VAL A 521 -20.39 -15.17 19.52
N LYS A 522 -21.25 -14.51 18.75
CA LYS A 522 -22.56 -14.02 19.23
C LYS A 522 -23.55 -15.12 19.58
N ALA A 523 -23.40 -16.33 19.04
CA ALA A 523 -24.36 -17.41 19.23
C ALA A 523 -24.26 -18.05 20.62
N ASP A 524 -23.20 -17.79 21.40
CA ASP A 524 -22.93 -18.34 22.73
C ASP A 524 -23.39 -19.80 22.88
N VAL A 525 -22.66 -20.70 22.21
CA VAL A 525 -22.96 -22.13 22.15
C VAL A 525 -23.05 -22.76 23.54
N ASN A 526 -22.32 -22.25 24.53
CA ASN A 526 -22.35 -22.76 25.90
C ASN A 526 -23.71 -22.47 26.54
N THR A 527 -24.21 -21.24 26.38
CA THR A 527 -25.54 -20.87 26.87
C THR A 527 -26.64 -21.64 26.15
N LEU A 528 -26.53 -21.85 24.83
CA LEU A 528 -27.49 -22.68 24.08
C LEU A 528 -27.50 -24.14 24.52
N ASN A 529 -26.32 -24.75 24.74
CA ASN A 529 -26.22 -26.12 25.25
C ASN A 529 -26.77 -26.22 26.67
N LYS A 530 -26.52 -25.21 27.53
CA LYS A 530 -27.10 -25.14 28.87
C LYS A 530 -28.62 -25.03 28.79
N ALA A 531 -29.17 -24.15 27.97
CA ALA A 531 -30.62 -24.02 27.79
C ALA A 531 -31.26 -25.33 27.29
N LEU A 532 -30.58 -26.06 26.41
CA LEU A 532 -31.04 -27.39 25.96
C LEU A 532 -31.03 -28.40 27.12
N SER A 533 -29.98 -28.40 27.95
CA SER A 533 -29.89 -29.22 29.16
C SER A 533 -30.95 -28.85 30.20
N ASP A 534 -31.21 -27.55 30.40
CA ASP A 534 -32.21 -27.05 31.34
C ASP A 534 -33.63 -27.41 30.87
N LEU A 535 -33.89 -27.39 29.56
CA LEU A 535 -35.14 -27.86 28.96
C LEU A 535 -35.32 -29.37 29.13
N GLU A 536 -34.25 -30.17 28.96
CA GLU A 536 -34.30 -31.63 29.13
C GLU A 536 -34.48 -32.05 30.59
N THR A 537 -33.96 -31.27 31.53
CA THR A 537 -34.10 -31.49 32.98
C THR A 537 -35.29 -30.77 33.61
N PHE A 538 -36.02 -29.96 32.84
CA PHE A 538 -37.08 -29.06 33.30
C PHE A 538 -36.67 -28.23 34.51
N SER A 539 -35.52 -27.58 34.40
CA SER A 539 -34.93 -26.73 35.43
C SER A 539 -34.84 -25.26 34.97
N GLY A 540 -34.57 -24.35 35.90
CA GLY A 540 -34.46 -22.92 35.61
C GLY A 540 -35.73 -22.35 34.99
N ASP A 541 -35.57 -21.59 33.89
CA ASP A 541 -36.65 -20.93 33.15
C ASP A 541 -37.67 -21.92 32.52
N TYR A 542 -37.32 -23.20 32.41
CA TYR A 542 -38.18 -24.24 31.84
C TYR A 542 -38.92 -25.09 32.89
N ALA A 543 -38.79 -24.76 34.19
CA ALA A 543 -39.44 -25.50 35.26
C ALA A 543 -40.97 -25.60 35.07
N TYR A 544 -41.62 -24.53 34.61
CA TYR A 544 -43.07 -24.52 34.35
C TYR A 544 -43.55 -25.57 33.32
N LEU A 545 -42.65 -26.13 32.51
CA LEU A 545 -42.97 -27.16 31.52
C LEU A 545 -42.93 -28.58 32.09
N LYS A 546 -42.45 -28.78 33.33
CA LYS A 546 -42.21 -30.08 33.96
C LYS A 546 -43.44 -30.99 34.01
N ASN A 547 -44.58 -30.44 34.43
CA ASN A 547 -45.84 -31.16 34.52
C ASN A 547 -47.04 -30.24 34.23
N LEU A 548 -48.21 -30.83 34.01
CA LEU A 548 -49.40 -30.08 33.62
C LEU A 548 -49.89 -29.06 34.67
N PRO A 549 -49.87 -29.35 35.99
CA PRO A 549 -50.20 -28.35 37.02
C PRO A 549 -49.32 -27.10 36.97
N GLU A 550 -48.00 -27.26 36.86
CA GLU A 550 -47.05 -26.14 36.78
C GLU A 550 -47.27 -25.33 35.50
N TYR A 551 -47.50 -25.99 34.36
CA TYR A 551 -47.80 -25.33 33.10
C TYR A 551 -49.10 -24.53 33.16
N PHE A 552 -50.15 -25.11 33.77
CA PHE A 552 -51.44 -24.47 33.93
C PHE A 552 -51.39 -23.28 34.91
N SER A 553 -50.47 -23.30 35.88
CA SER A 553 -50.26 -22.16 36.80
C SER A 553 -49.74 -20.91 36.09
N VAL A 554 -48.95 -21.09 35.02
CA VAL A 554 -48.36 -19.98 34.24
C VAL A 554 -49.22 -19.62 33.03
N ARG A 555 -49.70 -20.60 32.26
CA ARG A 555 -50.44 -20.41 30.99
C ARG A 555 -51.96 -20.54 31.10
N GLY A 556 -52.50 -20.86 32.27
CA GLY A 556 -53.91 -21.22 32.43
C GLY A 556 -54.90 -20.09 32.10
N SER A 557 -54.55 -18.84 32.43
CA SER A 557 -55.35 -17.65 32.07
C SER A 557 -55.40 -17.43 30.55
N ASP A 558 -54.26 -17.57 29.88
CA ASP A 558 -54.14 -17.46 28.42
C ASP A 558 -54.90 -18.56 27.69
N LEU A 559 -54.81 -19.80 28.18
CA LEU A 559 -55.53 -20.95 27.61
C LEU A 559 -57.05 -20.80 27.73
N LYS A 560 -57.56 -20.31 28.87
CA LYS A 560 -59.00 -20.03 29.07
C LYS A 560 -59.51 -18.95 28.12
N ARG A 561 -58.69 -17.92 27.86
CA ARG A 561 -59.01 -16.86 26.89
C ARG A 561 -58.96 -17.36 25.45
N LYS A 562 -57.99 -18.20 25.10
CA LYS A 562 -57.82 -18.79 23.75
C LYS A 562 -58.90 -19.82 23.42
N TYR A 563 -59.48 -20.48 24.44
CA TYR A 563 -60.50 -21.52 24.29
C TYR A 563 -61.71 -21.35 25.25
N PRO A 564 -62.53 -20.29 25.08
CA PRO A 564 -63.54 -19.90 26.07
C PRO A 564 -64.76 -20.84 26.20
N GLY A 565 -64.92 -21.81 25.28
CA GLY A 565 -66.06 -22.74 25.24
C GLY A 565 -65.75 -24.20 25.62
N LEU A 566 -64.52 -24.51 26.08
CA LEU A 566 -64.15 -25.87 26.45
C LEU A 566 -64.55 -26.19 27.90
N SER A 567 -65.08 -27.41 28.13
CA SER A 567 -65.26 -27.93 29.49
C SER A 567 -63.92 -28.08 30.21
N SER A 568 -63.90 -28.06 31.55
CA SER A 568 -62.67 -28.19 32.35
C SER A 568 -61.82 -29.40 31.95
N ARG A 569 -62.44 -30.53 31.61
CA ARG A 569 -61.75 -31.75 31.15
C ARG A 569 -61.13 -31.59 29.76
N GLN A 570 -61.83 -30.95 28.83
CA GLN A 570 -61.32 -30.68 27.48
C GLN A 570 -60.20 -29.64 27.49
N LEU A 571 -60.28 -28.65 28.38
CA LEU A 571 -59.25 -27.64 28.55
C LEU A 571 -57.93 -28.24 29.08
N VAL A 572 -58.01 -29.21 30.00
CA VAL A 572 -56.84 -29.97 30.51
C VAL A 572 -56.17 -30.77 29.38
N LEU A 573 -56.96 -31.46 28.55
CA LEU A 573 -56.42 -32.18 27.38
C LEU A 573 -55.75 -31.23 26.38
N LYS A 574 -56.36 -30.07 26.14
CA LYS A 574 -55.80 -29.05 25.23
C LYS A 574 -54.54 -28.40 25.80
N ALA A 575 -54.50 -28.17 27.11
CA ALA A 575 -53.33 -27.65 27.81
C ALA A 575 -52.12 -28.58 27.71
N GLU A 576 -52.34 -29.90 27.82
CA GLU A 576 -51.27 -30.89 27.63
C GLU A 576 -50.78 -30.96 26.18
N GLU A 577 -51.67 -30.81 25.20
CA GLU A 577 -51.30 -30.70 23.78
C GLU A 577 -50.46 -29.44 23.50
N GLU A 578 -50.86 -28.27 24.03
CA GLU A 578 -50.11 -27.01 23.89
C GLU A 578 -48.76 -27.09 24.62
N ARG A 579 -48.69 -27.71 25.82
CA ARG A 579 -47.44 -27.91 26.56
C ARG A 579 -46.42 -28.72 25.76
N LYS A 580 -46.85 -29.86 25.20
CA LYS A 580 -45.99 -30.70 24.34
C LYS A 580 -45.53 -29.95 23.09
N LYS A 581 -46.41 -29.16 22.48
CA LYS A 581 -46.05 -28.30 21.33
C LYS A 581 -45.05 -27.21 21.71
N GLU A 582 -45.20 -26.59 22.88
CA GLU A 582 -44.27 -25.57 23.37
C GLU A 582 -42.88 -26.18 23.61
N ILE A 583 -42.79 -27.35 24.25
CA ILE A 583 -41.52 -28.08 24.45
C ILE A 583 -40.85 -28.39 23.11
N GLU A 584 -41.56 -29.01 22.17
CA GLU A 584 -41.00 -29.35 20.86
C GLU A 584 -40.61 -28.10 20.06
N SER A 585 -41.39 -27.01 20.16
CA SER A 585 -41.07 -25.74 19.51
C SER A 585 -39.79 -25.13 20.07
N ILE A 586 -39.63 -25.06 21.40
CA ILE A 586 -38.42 -24.54 22.05
C ILE A 586 -37.22 -25.42 21.70
N LYS A 587 -37.37 -26.75 21.80
CA LYS A 587 -36.31 -27.71 21.46
C LYS A 587 -35.86 -27.57 20.01
N SER A 588 -36.80 -27.46 19.08
CA SER A 588 -36.52 -27.25 17.65
C SER A 588 -35.79 -25.92 17.43
N GLN A 589 -36.24 -24.83 18.06
CA GLN A 589 -35.58 -23.52 17.98
C GLN A 589 -34.14 -23.58 18.49
N LEU A 590 -33.91 -24.13 19.69
CA LEU A 590 -32.56 -24.27 20.26
C LEU A 590 -31.63 -25.11 19.37
N LYS A 591 -32.13 -26.24 18.84
CA LYS A 591 -31.37 -27.06 17.89
C LYS A 591 -31.04 -26.31 16.60
N ASN A 592 -31.99 -25.58 16.02
CA ASN A 592 -31.76 -24.77 14.82
C ASN A 592 -30.70 -23.68 15.07
N TYR A 593 -30.69 -23.05 16.26
CA TYR A 593 -29.65 -22.09 16.63
C TYR A 593 -28.27 -22.75 16.75
N LEU A 594 -28.20 -23.94 17.37
CA LEU A 594 -26.96 -24.71 17.46
C LEU A 594 -26.43 -25.15 16.09
N GLU A 595 -27.29 -25.67 15.21
CA GLU A 595 -26.93 -26.04 13.84
C GLU A 595 -26.41 -24.83 13.05
N ARG A 596 -27.07 -23.68 13.18
CA ARG A 596 -26.59 -22.44 12.57
C ARG A 596 -25.23 -22.02 13.12
N ALA A 597 -25.01 -22.12 14.44
CA ALA A 597 -23.71 -21.81 15.05
C ALA A 597 -22.61 -22.75 14.53
N GLN A 598 -22.89 -24.05 14.40
CA GLN A 598 -21.96 -25.02 13.82
C GLN A 598 -21.64 -24.71 12.36
N LEU A 599 -22.64 -24.34 11.56
CA LEU A 599 -22.44 -23.91 10.17
C LEU A 599 -21.54 -22.68 10.08
N LEU A 600 -21.78 -21.66 10.93
CA LEU A 600 -20.94 -20.45 10.98
C LEU A 600 -19.48 -20.80 11.34
N LYS A 601 -19.28 -21.70 12.31
CA LYS A 601 -17.94 -22.18 12.69
C LYS A 601 -17.25 -22.94 11.55
N SER A 602 -17.97 -23.84 10.88
CA SER A 602 -17.47 -24.57 9.71
C SER A 602 -17.08 -23.63 8.57
N LYS A 603 -17.92 -22.64 8.27
CA LYS A 603 -17.62 -21.60 7.28
C LYS A 603 -16.41 -20.77 7.66
N ALA A 604 -16.30 -20.34 8.92
CA ALA A 604 -15.11 -19.64 9.39
C ALA A 604 -13.85 -20.49 9.12
N ARG A 605 -13.87 -21.78 9.44
CA ARG A 605 -12.74 -22.68 9.19
C ARG A 605 -12.40 -22.84 7.70
N GLU A 606 -13.40 -23.01 6.84
CA GLU A 606 -13.20 -23.07 5.38
C GLU A 606 -12.45 -21.82 4.87
N TYR A 607 -12.87 -20.63 5.33
CA TYR A 607 -12.21 -19.37 4.97
C TYR A 607 -10.84 -19.21 5.63
N TYR A 608 -10.61 -19.75 6.83
CA TYR A 608 -9.30 -19.79 7.45
C TYR A 608 -8.32 -20.60 6.59
N ASP A 609 -8.68 -21.83 6.23
CA ASP A 609 -7.84 -22.73 5.44
C ASP A 609 -7.55 -22.15 4.04
N SER A 610 -8.58 -21.56 3.41
CA SER A 610 -8.44 -20.87 2.13
C SER A 610 -7.51 -19.66 2.23
N ALA A 611 -7.66 -18.82 3.26
CA ALA A 611 -6.80 -17.66 3.48
C ALA A 611 -5.33 -18.07 3.66
N VAL A 612 -5.05 -19.05 4.53
CA VAL A 612 -3.70 -19.58 4.75
C VAL A 612 -3.12 -20.15 3.46
N SER A 613 -3.87 -20.96 2.72
CA SER A 613 -3.45 -21.53 1.44
C SER A 613 -3.09 -20.45 0.43
N ASN A 614 -3.92 -19.41 0.31
CA ASN A 614 -3.72 -18.30 -0.61
C ASN A 614 -2.51 -17.43 -0.22
N PHE A 615 -2.32 -17.13 1.06
CA PHE A 615 -1.13 -16.41 1.53
C PHE A 615 0.16 -17.20 1.29
N ARG A 616 0.15 -18.52 1.55
CA ARG A 616 1.31 -19.39 1.28
C ARG A 616 1.63 -19.47 -0.21
N LYS A 617 0.62 -19.63 -1.07
CA LYS A 617 0.80 -19.61 -2.54
C LYS A 617 1.35 -18.27 -3.02
N SER A 618 0.84 -17.16 -2.49
CA SER A 618 1.31 -15.81 -2.82
C SER A 618 2.81 -15.67 -2.58
N PHE A 619 3.29 -16.00 -1.38
CA PHE A 619 4.71 -15.91 -1.04
C PHE A 619 5.56 -16.93 -1.80
N SER A 620 5.07 -18.17 -1.99
CA SER A 620 5.81 -19.19 -2.73
C SER A 620 6.06 -18.79 -4.20
N ILE A 621 5.09 -18.14 -4.83
CA ILE A 621 5.22 -17.66 -6.22
C ILE A 621 6.08 -16.38 -6.28
N TYR A 622 5.89 -15.48 -5.32
CA TYR A 622 6.58 -14.20 -5.25
C TYR A 622 7.20 -13.94 -3.86
N PRO A 623 8.34 -14.61 -3.55
CA PRO A 623 8.97 -14.67 -2.21
C PRO A 623 9.68 -13.39 -1.78
N VAL A 624 9.44 -12.27 -2.47
CA VAL A 624 9.88 -10.93 -2.07
C VAL A 624 8.72 -10.02 -1.69
N PHE A 625 7.49 -10.53 -1.80
CA PHE A 625 6.31 -9.84 -1.33
C PHE A 625 6.01 -10.30 0.09
N GLY A 626 6.53 -9.59 1.09
CA GLY A 626 6.46 -10.03 2.48
C GLY A 626 5.10 -9.95 3.16
N LYS A 627 4.13 -9.24 2.57
CA LYS A 627 2.81 -9.06 3.18
C LYS A 627 2.15 -10.38 3.61
N PRO A 628 2.11 -11.45 2.79
CA PRO A 628 1.53 -12.72 3.18
C PRO A 628 2.14 -13.29 4.48
N LEU A 629 3.45 -13.12 4.71
CA LEU A 629 4.10 -13.57 5.96
C LEU A 629 3.51 -12.86 7.18
N TRP A 630 3.31 -11.55 7.10
CA TRP A 630 2.70 -10.76 8.19
C TRP A 630 1.27 -11.23 8.51
N TYR A 631 0.49 -11.57 7.49
CA TYR A 631 -0.87 -12.11 7.68
C TYR A 631 -0.84 -13.54 8.24
N LEU A 632 0.13 -14.36 7.82
CA LEU A 632 0.36 -15.69 8.38
C LEU A 632 0.78 -15.59 9.87
N GLY A 633 1.59 -14.61 10.27
CA GLY A 633 1.86 -14.36 11.70
C GLY A 633 0.58 -14.18 12.51
N GLY A 634 -0.34 -13.33 12.03
CA GLY A 634 -1.62 -13.10 12.70
C GLY A 634 -2.60 -14.29 12.67
N PHE A 635 -2.57 -15.11 11.61
CA PHE A 635 -3.38 -16.32 11.49
C PHE A 635 -2.79 -17.50 12.27
N GLY A 636 -1.49 -17.48 12.55
CA GLY A 636 -0.77 -18.53 13.26
C GLY A 636 -1.16 -18.62 14.72
N LEU A 637 -1.65 -17.52 15.29
CA LEU A 637 -2.18 -17.43 16.66
C LEU A 637 -3.63 -17.92 16.79
N LYS A 638 -4.30 -18.19 15.66
CA LYS A 638 -5.71 -18.58 15.69
C LYS A 638 -5.86 -20.03 16.10
N GLN A 639 -6.90 -20.28 16.87
CA GLN A 639 -7.25 -21.61 17.37
C GLN A 639 -7.37 -22.63 16.23
N GLU A 640 -7.91 -22.20 15.09
CA GLU A 640 -8.11 -22.99 13.88
C GLU A 640 -6.82 -23.65 13.36
N ARG A 641 -5.63 -23.07 13.62
CA ARG A 641 -4.34 -23.67 13.26
C ARG A 641 -4.19 -25.09 13.78
N LEU A 642 -4.68 -25.35 14.99
CA LEU A 642 -4.64 -26.70 15.54
C LEU A 642 -5.97 -27.45 15.59
N PHE A 643 -7.08 -26.85 15.13
CA PHE A 643 -8.34 -27.58 14.90
C PHE A 643 -8.37 -28.25 13.52
N MET A 644 -7.54 -29.28 13.33
CA MET A 644 -8.01 -30.45 12.58
C MET A 644 -9.00 -31.19 13.52
N GLU A 645 -10.16 -31.64 13.04
CA GLU A 645 -11.07 -32.41 13.90
C GLU A 645 -10.35 -33.68 14.34
N GLY A 646 -9.92 -33.70 15.61
CA GLY A 646 -8.97 -34.67 16.16
C GLY A 646 -7.62 -34.02 16.48
N TYR A 647 -7.54 -33.23 17.56
CA TYR A 647 -6.27 -32.82 18.15
C TYR A 647 -5.51 -34.06 18.63
N SER A 648 -4.75 -34.67 17.72
CA SER A 648 -3.89 -35.76 18.10
C SER A 648 -2.69 -35.19 18.85
N LEU A 649 -2.16 -35.94 19.82
CA LEU A 649 -0.86 -35.64 20.40
C LEU A 649 0.22 -35.41 19.32
N LYS A 650 0.11 -36.13 18.19
CA LYS A 650 1.02 -36.03 17.06
C LYS A 650 1.06 -34.63 16.43
N ASP A 651 -0.08 -33.96 16.24
CA ASP A 651 -0.11 -32.63 15.63
C ASP A 651 0.50 -31.56 16.55
N LYS A 652 0.37 -31.72 17.87
CA LYS A 652 1.02 -30.83 18.84
C LYS A 652 2.53 -31.02 18.81
N LEU A 653 2.98 -32.28 18.71
CA LEU A 653 4.39 -32.61 18.60
C LEU A 653 5.02 -32.08 17.31
N THR A 654 4.32 -32.12 16.17
CA THR A 654 4.86 -31.53 14.91
C THR A 654 5.03 -30.02 15.01
N VAL A 655 4.12 -29.32 15.70
CA VAL A 655 4.27 -27.88 15.99
C VAL A 655 5.48 -27.65 16.89
N LEU A 656 5.62 -28.40 17.99
CA LEU A 656 6.73 -28.26 18.95
C LEU A 656 8.11 -28.54 18.34
N VAL A 657 8.17 -29.43 17.35
CA VAL A 657 9.39 -29.74 16.58
C VAL A 657 9.61 -28.74 15.43
N GLY A 658 8.61 -27.92 15.11
CA GLY A 658 8.67 -26.92 14.05
C GLY A 658 8.57 -27.50 12.64
N ASP A 659 8.12 -28.75 12.51
CA ASP A 659 7.95 -29.48 11.24
C ASP A 659 6.53 -29.34 10.67
N ASP A 660 5.66 -28.57 11.32
CA ASP A 660 4.31 -28.37 10.85
C ASP A 660 4.29 -27.57 9.53
N PRO A 661 3.43 -27.92 8.56
CA PRO A 661 3.39 -27.22 7.28
C PRO A 661 3.08 -25.73 7.40
N TYR A 662 2.54 -25.27 8.53
CA TYR A 662 2.25 -23.86 8.74
C TYR A 662 3.51 -23.01 8.83
N ALA A 663 4.55 -23.45 9.55
CA ALA A 663 5.75 -22.63 9.81
C ALA A 663 6.83 -22.73 8.72
N ASN A 664 6.62 -23.51 7.66
CA ASN A 664 7.67 -23.81 6.68
C ASN A 664 8.11 -22.65 5.77
N LEU A 665 7.41 -21.51 5.80
CA LEU A 665 7.79 -20.29 5.05
C LEU A 665 8.54 -19.27 5.91
N VAL A 666 8.66 -19.52 7.22
CA VAL A 666 9.50 -18.72 8.11
C VAL A 666 10.95 -18.79 7.62
N LEU A 667 11.61 -17.63 7.54
CA LEU A 667 13.03 -17.60 7.20
C LEU A 667 13.84 -18.16 8.37
N SER A 668 14.83 -18.99 8.08
CA SER A 668 15.74 -19.48 9.12
C SER A 668 16.69 -18.39 9.62
N GLU A 669 17.21 -17.59 8.68
CA GLU A 669 18.25 -16.60 8.97
C GLU A 669 18.18 -15.38 8.02
N PHE A 670 18.38 -14.19 8.59
CA PHE A 670 18.62 -12.95 7.87
C PHE A 670 20.10 -12.82 7.48
N LYS A 671 20.37 -12.80 6.17
CA LYS A 671 21.75 -12.71 5.63
C LYS A 671 22.26 -11.28 5.43
N GLY A 672 21.43 -10.27 5.72
CA GLY A 672 21.76 -8.87 5.51
C GLY A 672 22.38 -8.20 6.75
N ASN A 673 22.28 -6.87 6.78
CA ASN A 673 22.82 -6.03 7.83
C ASN A 673 21.75 -5.64 8.87
N THR A 674 21.91 -6.10 10.11
CA THR A 674 20.99 -5.82 11.23
C THR A 674 21.05 -4.37 11.72
N ASN A 675 22.12 -3.63 11.42
CA ASN A 675 22.17 -2.19 11.69
C ASN A 675 21.24 -1.39 10.76
N ILE A 676 20.93 -1.94 9.58
CA ILE A 676 20.04 -1.30 8.59
C ILE A 676 18.62 -1.79 8.80
N ILE A 677 18.40 -3.11 8.84
CA ILE A 677 17.10 -3.71 9.17
C ILE A 677 17.17 -4.21 10.62
N PRO A 678 16.54 -3.51 11.59
CA PRO A 678 16.76 -3.70 13.02
C PRO A 678 16.05 -4.95 13.56
N LEU A 679 16.47 -6.12 13.08
CA LEU A 679 16.19 -7.40 13.73
C LEU A 679 17.13 -7.57 14.93
N PRO A 680 16.64 -8.11 16.06
CA PRO A 680 17.46 -8.27 17.26
C PRO A 680 18.65 -9.20 17.00
N GLU A 681 18.45 -10.22 16.17
CA GLU A 681 19.47 -11.17 15.77
C GLU A 681 19.29 -11.63 14.32
N LYS A 682 20.29 -12.34 13.78
CA LYS A 682 20.21 -12.89 12.42
C LYS A 682 19.39 -14.17 12.35
N THR A 683 19.39 -14.99 13.39
CA THR A 683 18.58 -16.20 13.45
C THR A 683 17.14 -15.81 13.67
N ILE A 684 16.24 -16.16 12.76
CA ILE A 684 14.81 -15.82 12.89
C ILE A 684 14.01 -17.01 13.39
N ARG A 685 14.35 -18.23 12.96
CA ARG A 685 13.56 -19.40 13.31
C ARG A 685 13.83 -19.83 14.74
N THR A 686 12.80 -19.78 15.58
CA THR A 686 12.88 -20.07 17.02
C THR A 686 12.10 -21.34 17.38
N THR A 687 12.81 -22.46 17.57
CA THR A 687 12.23 -23.77 17.95
C THR A 687 12.91 -24.37 19.19
N PRO A 688 12.75 -23.77 20.38
CA PRO A 688 13.49 -24.12 21.59
C PRO A 688 13.18 -25.54 22.10
N PHE A 689 11.99 -26.07 21.79
CA PHE A 689 11.57 -27.38 22.27
C PHE A 689 11.84 -28.53 21.29
N LYS A 690 12.42 -28.24 20.12
CA LYS A 690 12.59 -29.19 19.02
C LYS A 690 13.34 -30.45 19.45
N GLU A 691 14.58 -30.29 19.89
CA GLU A 691 15.45 -31.42 20.27
C GLU A 691 14.84 -32.27 21.41
N PHE A 692 14.13 -31.61 22.35
CA PHE A 692 13.49 -32.29 23.46
C PHE A 692 12.37 -33.23 22.95
N PHE A 693 11.44 -32.70 22.14
CA PHE A 693 10.29 -33.46 21.66
C PHE A 693 10.61 -34.44 20.52
N GLU A 694 11.67 -34.23 19.75
CA GLU A 694 12.19 -35.25 18.84
C GLU A 694 12.65 -36.50 19.60
N ARG A 695 13.24 -36.32 20.78
CA ARG A 695 13.78 -37.42 21.59
C ARG A 695 12.70 -38.18 22.34
N VAL A 696 11.71 -37.49 22.91
CA VAL A 696 10.67 -38.11 23.76
C VAL A 696 9.34 -38.37 23.04
N GLY A 697 9.11 -37.76 21.87
CA GLY A 697 7.80 -37.71 21.21
C GLY A 697 7.20 -39.07 20.86
N THR A 698 8.01 -40.08 20.54
CA THR A 698 7.54 -41.45 20.24
C THR A 698 7.12 -42.24 21.49
N THR A 699 7.59 -41.81 22.66
CA THR A 699 7.30 -42.45 23.96
C THR A 699 6.26 -41.69 24.78
N LEU A 700 5.89 -40.48 24.34
CA LEU A 700 4.95 -39.61 25.05
C LEU A 700 3.51 -40.12 24.91
N THR A 701 2.84 -40.32 26.05
CA THR A 701 1.41 -40.72 26.11
C THR A 701 0.52 -39.51 26.40
N GLU A 702 -0.76 -39.58 26.03
CA GLU A 702 -1.76 -38.51 26.32
C GLU A 702 -1.80 -38.12 27.80
N LYS A 703 -1.72 -39.13 28.70
CA LYS A 703 -1.67 -38.90 30.16
C LYS A 703 -0.46 -38.07 30.57
N THR A 704 0.71 -38.39 30.03
CA THR A 704 1.97 -37.71 30.36
C THR A 704 2.00 -36.30 29.75
N ALA A 705 1.53 -36.17 28.51
CA ALA A 705 1.38 -34.91 27.81
C ALA A 705 0.43 -33.93 28.53
N MET A 706 -0.64 -34.44 29.15
CA MET A 706 -1.55 -33.63 29.97
C MET A 706 -0.87 -33.11 31.25
N ARG A 707 -0.01 -33.91 31.89
CA ARG A 707 0.72 -33.49 33.11
C ARG A 707 1.71 -32.36 32.88
N ILE A 708 2.33 -32.32 31.69
CA ILE A 708 3.24 -31.23 31.30
C ILE A 708 2.53 -30.10 30.54
N ASN A 709 1.19 -30.09 30.52
CA ASN A 709 0.36 -29.14 29.78
C ASN A 709 0.85 -28.88 28.34
N ILE A 710 0.93 -29.95 27.53
CA ILE A 710 1.42 -29.85 26.15
C ILE A 710 0.62 -28.86 25.28
N ASN A 711 -0.64 -28.60 25.64
CA ASN A 711 -1.47 -27.63 24.92
C ASN A 711 -0.89 -26.21 25.06
N LEU A 712 -0.47 -25.83 26.27
CA LEU A 712 0.15 -24.53 26.51
C LEU A 712 1.52 -24.44 25.82
N LEU A 713 2.33 -25.50 25.85
CA LEU A 713 3.60 -25.54 25.11
C LEU A 713 3.40 -25.39 23.59
N ALA A 714 2.40 -26.06 23.01
CA ALA A 714 2.09 -25.91 21.60
C ALA A 714 1.64 -24.48 21.26
N GLN A 715 0.84 -23.84 22.13
CA GLN A 715 0.45 -22.43 21.98
C GLN A 715 1.64 -21.47 22.12
N ILE A 716 2.57 -21.76 23.02
CA ILE A 716 3.83 -21.04 23.17
C ILE A 716 4.64 -21.13 21.86
N GLN A 717 4.81 -22.33 21.31
CA GLN A 717 5.51 -22.50 20.03
C GLN A 717 4.78 -21.82 18.87
N MET A 718 3.44 -21.84 18.84
CA MET A 718 2.70 -21.07 17.83
C MET A 718 2.91 -19.57 17.93
N THR A 719 3.08 -19.06 19.16
CA THR A 719 3.37 -17.64 19.41
C THR A 719 4.76 -17.29 18.91
N LEU A 720 5.75 -18.16 19.16
CA LEU A 720 7.10 -18.04 18.58
C LEU A 720 7.06 -18.05 17.05
N ASP A 721 6.37 -19.02 16.44
CA ASP A 721 6.27 -19.07 14.97
C ASP A 721 5.61 -17.81 14.38
N ALA A 722 4.63 -17.24 15.09
CA ALA A 722 3.99 -15.99 14.68
C ALA A 722 4.96 -14.80 14.74
N ILE A 723 5.79 -14.73 15.79
CA ILE A 723 6.88 -13.75 15.91
C ILE A 723 7.89 -13.93 14.77
N ASP A 724 8.37 -15.15 14.54
CA ASP A 724 9.32 -15.43 13.46
C ASP A 724 8.74 -15.02 12.07
N TYR A 725 7.43 -15.17 11.87
CA TYR A 725 6.73 -14.69 10.68
C TYR A 725 6.74 -13.16 10.58
N TYR A 726 6.49 -12.46 11.68
CA TYR A 726 6.54 -11.00 11.73
C TYR A 726 7.94 -10.47 11.45
N GLU A 727 8.97 -11.07 12.02
CA GLU A 727 10.38 -10.75 11.76
C GLU A 727 10.75 -11.01 10.31
N SER A 728 10.43 -12.20 9.80
CA SER A 728 10.62 -12.55 8.38
C SER A 728 9.95 -11.53 7.46
N SER A 729 8.80 -10.99 7.86
CA SER A 729 8.03 -10.03 7.07
C SER A 729 8.74 -8.67 6.93
N MET A 730 9.45 -8.22 7.97
CA MET A 730 10.17 -6.94 7.99
C MET A 730 11.33 -6.88 6.99
N ILE A 731 11.88 -8.03 6.60
CA ILE A 731 12.90 -8.14 5.56
C ILE A 731 12.36 -7.70 4.19
N PHE A 732 11.07 -7.84 3.95
CA PHE A 732 10.49 -7.69 2.61
C PHE A 732 9.53 -6.52 2.47
N PHE A 733 8.97 -5.99 3.55
CA PHE A 733 8.19 -4.77 3.49
C PHE A 733 8.11 -4.05 4.84
N SER A 734 7.90 -2.74 4.78
CA SER A 734 7.74 -1.89 5.95
C SER A 734 6.29 -1.93 6.46
N GLU A 735 6.05 -2.55 7.61
CA GLU A 735 4.78 -2.47 8.35
C GLU A 735 4.98 -1.85 9.73
N ARG A 736 4.30 -0.72 9.95
CA ARG A 736 4.45 0.07 11.18
C ARG A 736 3.97 -0.66 12.42
N GLN A 737 2.98 -1.54 12.30
CA GLN A 737 2.40 -2.23 13.45
C GLN A 737 3.28 -3.38 13.95
N THR A 738 4.24 -3.84 13.16
CA THR A 738 5.02 -5.04 13.50
C THR A 738 5.76 -4.91 14.83
N PRO A 739 6.53 -3.85 15.11
CA PRO A 739 7.27 -3.76 16.38
C PRO A 739 6.35 -3.77 17.61
N LYS A 740 5.22 -3.05 17.54
CA LYS A 740 4.20 -3.03 18.59
C LYS A 740 3.58 -4.42 18.82
N ILE A 741 3.24 -5.13 17.75
CA ILE A 741 2.65 -6.48 17.83
C ILE A 741 3.67 -7.45 18.42
N VAL A 742 4.91 -7.46 17.92
CA VAL A 742 5.95 -8.38 18.37
C VAL A 742 6.31 -8.14 19.83
N GLY A 743 6.48 -6.88 20.27
CA GLY A 743 6.72 -6.55 21.67
C GLY A 743 5.61 -7.04 22.61
N SER A 744 4.36 -6.92 22.18
CA SER A 744 3.19 -7.45 22.90
C SER A 744 3.16 -8.98 22.96
N LEU A 745 3.51 -9.66 21.85
CA LEU A 745 3.58 -11.12 21.81
C LEU A 745 4.69 -11.67 22.70
N TYR A 746 5.85 -11.01 22.77
CA TYR A 746 6.91 -11.39 23.72
C TYR A 746 6.50 -11.15 25.17
N LYS A 747 5.78 -10.06 25.49
CA LYS A 747 5.20 -9.85 26.83
C LYS A 747 4.24 -10.98 27.19
N GLN A 748 3.32 -11.31 26.29
CA GLN A 748 2.36 -12.40 26.49
C GLN A 748 3.08 -13.77 26.64
N LEU A 749 4.14 -13.98 25.86
CA LEU A 749 4.97 -15.17 25.94
C LEU A 749 5.65 -15.30 27.31
N TYR A 750 6.19 -14.21 27.86
CA TYR A 750 6.75 -14.15 29.21
C TYR A 750 5.71 -14.52 30.27
N GLU A 751 4.50 -13.94 30.21
CA GLU A 751 3.40 -14.24 31.14
C GLU A 751 2.97 -15.71 31.07
N ASN A 752 2.82 -16.24 29.85
CA ASN A 752 2.45 -17.63 29.59
C ASN A 752 3.52 -18.62 30.09
N LEU A 753 4.80 -18.32 29.88
CA LEU A 753 5.92 -19.15 30.35
C LEU A 753 6.09 -19.07 31.87
N SER A 754 5.91 -17.89 32.46
CA SER A 754 5.90 -17.72 33.92
C SER A 754 4.79 -18.55 34.57
N SER A 755 3.60 -18.50 33.98
CA SER A 755 2.47 -19.34 34.39
C SER A 755 2.75 -20.83 34.19
N TYR A 756 3.35 -21.20 33.05
CA TYR A 756 3.73 -22.57 32.76
C TYR A 756 4.70 -23.13 33.80
N LEU A 757 5.76 -22.39 34.12
CA LEU A 757 6.80 -22.77 35.07
C LEU A 757 6.25 -22.93 36.50
N LEU A 758 5.27 -22.10 36.89
CA LEU A 758 4.59 -22.18 38.18
C LEU A 758 3.79 -23.48 38.35
N TYR A 759 3.17 -23.96 37.27
CA TYR A 759 2.32 -25.17 37.30
C TYR A 759 3.03 -26.43 36.79
N LEU A 760 4.28 -26.33 36.34
CA LEU A 760 5.07 -27.47 35.87
C LEU A 760 5.42 -28.39 37.06
N PRO A 761 5.07 -29.69 37.03
CA PRO A 761 5.39 -30.62 38.12
C PRO A 761 6.89 -30.74 38.35
N ASP A 762 7.31 -31.12 39.56
CA ASP A 762 8.73 -31.36 39.86
C ASP A 762 9.28 -32.61 39.17
N SER A 763 8.43 -33.61 38.92
CA SER A 763 8.81 -34.83 38.19
C SER A 763 7.63 -35.46 37.47
N VAL A 764 7.93 -36.07 36.32
CA VAL A 764 6.99 -36.87 35.53
C VAL A 764 7.71 -38.11 35.06
N GLU A 765 7.17 -39.28 35.37
CA GLU A 765 7.75 -40.58 35.01
C GLU A 765 8.04 -40.66 33.50
N GLY A 766 9.28 -41.01 33.14
CA GLY A 766 9.72 -41.14 31.74
C GLY A 766 10.06 -39.83 31.03
N LEU A 767 10.08 -38.69 31.74
CA LEU A 767 10.46 -37.37 31.17
C LEU A 767 11.52 -36.66 32.02
N ASP A 768 12.45 -36.00 31.33
CA ASP A 768 13.43 -35.09 31.92
C ASP A 768 12.79 -33.70 32.12
N VAL A 769 12.10 -33.53 33.25
CA VAL A 769 11.35 -32.30 33.54
C VAL A 769 12.28 -31.12 33.85
N ASP A 770 13.46 -31.38 34.41
CA ASP A 770 14.45 -30.34 34.68
C ASP A 770 14.96 -29.72 33.38
N ARG A 771 15.23 -30.54 32.35
CA ARG A 771 15.60 -30.04 31.03
C ARG A 771 14.49 -29.20 30.41
N LEU A 772 13.23 -29.63 30.51
CA LEU A 772 12.08 -28.89 29.99
C LEU A 772 11.88 -27.56 30.73
N ARG A 773 12.06 -27.55 32.06
CA ARG A 773 12.03 -26.35 32.90
C ARG A 773 13.09 -25.35 32.46
N MET A 774 14.34 -25.80 32.30
CA MET A 774 15.45 -24.96 31.85
C MET A 774 15.21 -24.38 30.45
N LEU A 775 14.65 -25.15 29.51
CA LEU A 775 14.26 -24.63 28.20
C LEU A 775 13.19 -23.55 28.30
N ALA A 776 12.17 -23.75 29.13
CA ALA A 776 11.11 -22.76 29.34
C ALA A 776 11.61 -21.49 30.05
N GLU A 777 12.54 -21.62 31.00
CA GLU A 777 13.20 -20.48 31.66
C GLU A 777 14.03 -19.65 30.68
N ASN A 778 14.85 -20.30 29.85
CA ASN A 778 15.64 -19.60 28.82
C ASN A 778 14.77 -18.80 27.85
N VAL A 779 13.66 -19.38 27.40
CA VAL A 779 12.72 -18.69 26.48
C VAL A 779 11.99 -17.56 27.21
N ARG A 780 11.65 -17.72 28.50
CA ARG A 780 11.01 -16.68 29.31
C ARG A 780 11.93 -15.47 29.43
N ASP A 781 13.18 -15.70 29.79
CA ASP A 781 14.14 -14.62 30.03
C ASP A 781 14.49 -13.89 28.73
N TYR A 782 14.66 -14.63 27.63
CA TYR A 782 14.78 -14.06 26.30
C TYR A 782 13.55 -13.22 25.89
N ALA A 783 12.34 -13.72 26.18
CA ALA A 783 11.10 -12.98 25.89
C ALA A 783 10.99 -11.67 26.70
N ALA A 784 11.56 -11.62 27.91
CA ALA A 784 11.60 -10.40 28.71
C ALA A 784 12.41 -9.29 28.03
N GLU A 785 13.61 -9.61 27.58
CA GLU A 785 14.51 -8.69 26.87
C GLU A 785 13.90 -8.26 25.53
N MET A 786 13.39 -9.22 24.75
CA MET A 786 12.83 -8.96 23.43
C MET A 786 11.57 -8.09 23.50
N SER A 787 10.71 -8.26 24.51
CA SER A 787 9.54 -7.40 24.66
C SER A 787 9.95 -5.92 24.75
N VAL A 788 10.95 -5.61 25.56
CA VAL A 788 11.48 -4.26 25.75
C VAL A 788 12.12 -3.74 24.47
N TYR A 789 12.97 -4.54 23.81
CA TYR A 789 13.60 -4.18 22.55
C TYR A 789 12.57 -3.76 21.49
N TRP A 790 11.53 -4.56 21.29
CA TRP A 790 10.53 -4.34 20.26
C TRP A 790 9.63 -3.13 20.55
N TYR A 791 9.31 -2.87 21.82
CA TYR A 791 8.60 -1.64 22.21
C TYR A 791 9.48 -0.39 22.04
N ASP A 792 10.77 -0.44 22.39
CA ASP A 792 11.71 0.67 22.14
C ASP A 792 11.81 0.97 20.64
N LEU A 793 11.92 -0.09 19.83
CA LEU A 793 11.92 0.04 18.38
C LEU A 793 10.60 0.65 17.87
N ALA A 794 9.45 0.26 18.43
CA ALA A 794 8.15 0.81 18.06
C ALA A 794 8.07 2.33 18.29
N VAL A 795 8.46 2.80 19.48
CA VAL A 795 8.42 4.24 19.80
C VAL A 795 9.51 5.04 19.09
N THR A 796 10.62 4.39 18.72
CA THR A 796 11.69 4.99 17.92
C THR A 796 11.26 5.19 16.47
N LEU A 797 10.67 4.17 15.83
CA LEU A 797 10.26 4.21 14.42
C LEU A 797 9.01 5.08 14.17
N LEU A 798 8.09 5.15 15.14
CA LEU A 798 6.84 5.90 15.03
C LEU A 798 6.59 6.85 16.24
N PRO A 799 7.45 7.87 16.44
CA PRO A 799 7.26 8.79 17.53
C PRO A 799 6.16 9.82 17.17
N GLY A 800 5.13 9.94 18.01
CA GLY A 800 4.16 11.04 17.92
C GLY A 800 3.12 10.92 16.80
N THR A 801 2.72 9.70 16.41
CA THR A 801 1.86 9.47 15.23
C THR A 801 0.36 9.32 15.53
N TRP A 802 -0.07 9.53 16.79
CA TRP A 802 -1.44 9.26 17.23
C TRP A 802 -2.50 10.22 16.67
N ASN A 803 -2.08 11.36 16.13
CA ASN A 803 -2.96 12.24 15.35
C ASN A 803 -3.51 11.57 14.08
N ARG A 804 -2.80 10.56 13.55
CA ARG A 804 -3.16 9.79 12.35
C ARG A 804 -3.56 8.36 12.70
N TYR A 805 -2.93 7.77 13.71
CA TYR A 805 -3.20 6.41 14.19
C TYR A 805 -3.60 6.45 15.67
N PRO A 806 -4.88 6.69 15.98
CA PRO A 806 -5.32 6.82 17.38
C PRO A 806 -4.98 5.61 18.27
N ASP A 807 -4.81 4.43 17.68
CA ASP A 807 -4.38 3.21 18.36
C ASP A 807 -2.93 3.27 18.90
N TRP A 808 -2.15 4.29 18.54
CA TRP A 808 -0.78 4.53 19.02
C TRP A 808 -0.71 5.50 20.21
N GLU A 809 -1.83 6.08 20.65
CA GLU A 809 -1.83 7.09 21.71
C GLU A 809 -1.22 6.55 23.03
N ASN A 810 -1.47 5.28 23.35
CA ASN A 810 -1.02 4.64 24.59
C ASN A 810 0.21 3.73 24.38
N ILE A 811 1.01 3.93 23.32
CA ILE A 811 2.16 3.05 23.05
C ILE A 811 3.24 3.15 24.14
N TYR A 812 3.46 4.35 24.69
CA TYR A 812 4.47 4.58 25.72
C TYR A 812 4.05 3.96 27.07
N SER A 813 2.77 4.04 27.44
CA SER A 813 2.25 3.34 28.62
C SER A 813 2.26 1.82 28.45
N GLN A 814 1.96 1.30 27.26
CA GLN A 814 2.14 -0.14 26.95
C GLN A 814 3.60 -0.58 27.10
N TYR A 815 4.54 0.29 26.70
CA TYR A 815 5.96 0.02 26.89
C TYR A 815 6.33 -0.01 28.39
N MET A 816 5.88 0.97 29.18
CA MET A 816 6.06 0.97 30.63
C MET A 816 5.48 -0.29 31.30
N GLU A 817 4.29 -0.71 30.87
CA GLU A 817 3.65 -1.94 31.35
C GLU A 817 4.50 -3.17 31.04
N ALA A 818 5.03 -3.28 29.82
CA ALA A 818 5.93 -4.37 29.46
C ALA A 818 7.18 -4.43 30.35
N VAL A 819 7.82 -3.28 30.61
CA VAL A 819 9.00 -3.20 31.51
C VAL A 819 8.66 -3.72 32.91
N VAL A 820 7.55 -3.25 33.50
CA VAL A 820 7.14 -3.65 34.86
C VAL A 820 6.72 -5.13 34.92
N THR A 821 6.16 -5.67 33.83
CA THR A 821 5.77 -7.08 33.75
C THR A 821 6.99 -7.99 33.62
N THR A 822 7.96 -7.64 32.79
CA THR A 822 9.04 -8.56 32.39
C THR A 822 10.32 -8.41 33.21
N HIS A 823 10.53 -7.28 33.87
CA HIS A 823 11.73 -7.02 34.67
C HIS A 823 11.41 -6.93 36.16
N ASN A 824 12.25 -7.55 36.99
CA ASN A 824 12.05 -7.65 38.43
C ASN A 824 13.00 -6.77 39.25
N GLN A 825 14.06 -6.22 38.64
CA GLN A 825 15.03 -5.37 39.34
C GLN A 825 14.49 -3.94 39.46
N LEU A 826 14.13 -3.55 40.69
CA LEU A 826 13.43 -2.29 40.94
C LEU A 826 14.19 -1.04 40.44
N GLU A 827 15.50 -0.96 40.67
CA GLU A 827 16.31 0.19 40.24
C GLU A 827 16.40 0.32 38.71
N GLU A 828 16.56 -0.81 38.01
CA GLU A 828 16.58 -0.86 36.56
C GLU A 828 15.22 -0.45 35.97
N VAL A 829 14.13 -1.00 36.50
CA VAL A 829 12.76 -0.65 36.11
C VAL A 829 12.51 0.84 36.29
N VAL A 830 12.90 1.41 37.44
CA VAL A 830 12.79 2.84 37.72
C VAL A 830 13.50 3.68 36.65
N GLN A 831 14.73 3.32 36.31
CA GLN A 831 15.51 4.04 35.29
C GLN A 831 14.84 3.98 33.91
N MET A 832 14.39 2.80 33.50
CA MET A 832 13.71 2.60 32.22
C MET A 832 12.41 3.40 32.14
N LEU A 833 11.59 3.41 33.20
CA LEU A 833 10.35 4.18 33.26
C LEU A 833 10.61 5.69 33.11
N VAL A 834 11.65 6.21 33.76
CA VAL A 834 12.05 7.62 33.60
C VAL A 834 12.44 7.92 32.15
N ASP A 835 13.21 7.04 31.52
CA ASP A 835 13.66 7.28 30.14
C ASP A 835 12.50 7.22 29.13
N ILE A 836 11.53 6.32 29.35
CA ILE A 836 10.27 6.29 28.57
C ILE A 836 9.47 7.58 28.78
N ALA A 837 9.36 8.07 30.02
CA ALA A 837 8.68 9.33 30.33
C ALA A 837 9.33 10.53 29.63
N LYS A 838 10.68 10.63 29.64
CA LYS A 838 11.44 11.66 28.92
C LYS A 838 11.16 11.62 27.42
N ARG A 839 11.18 10.44 26.81
CA ARG A 839 10.88 10.26 25.38
C ARG A 839 9.45 10.70 25.07
N HIS A 840 8.46 10.29 25.87
CA HIS A 840 7.06 10.66 25.64
C HIS A 840 6.81 12.17 25.81
N ALA A 841 7.44 12.79 26.80
CA ALA A 841 7.37 14.24 27.01
C ALA A 841 7.99 15.01 25.84
N SER A 842 9.20 14.63 25.43
CA SER A 842 9.94 15.26 24.34
C SER A 842 9.16 15.21 23.02
N ILE A 843 8.63 14.03 22.64
CA ILE A 843 7.83 13.93 21.42
C ILE A 843 6.51 14.69 21.51
N SER A 844 5.92 14.79 22.70
CA SER A 844 4.71 15.58 22.91
C SER A 844 4.98 17.07 22.64
N VAL A 845 6.13 17.60 23.09
CA VAL A 845 6.57 18.98 22.77
C VAL A 845 6.75 19.14 21.26
N ALA A 846 7.43 18.19 20.62
CA ALA A 846 7.66 18.18 19.18
C ALA A 846 6.35 18.24 18.37
N MET A 847 5.32 17.50 18.80
CA MET A 847 3.99 17.55 18.19
C MET A 847 3.33 18.92 18.32
N TRP A 848 3.43 19.57 19.49
CA TRP A 848 2.95 20.94 19.70
C TRP A 848 3.65 21.95 18.78
N ASN A 849 4.96 21.82 18.59
CA ASN A 849 5.72 22.65 17.65
C ASN A 849 5.34 22.37 16.18
N GLY A 850 4.93 21.14 15.88
CA GLY A 850 4.38 20.72 14.59
C GLY A 850 2.93 21.17 14.32
N GLY A 851 2.22 21.73 15.30
CA GLY A 851 0.82 22.16 15.19
C GLY A 851 -0.21 21.06 15.46
N LYS A 852 0.17 20.01 16.18
CA LYS A 852 -0.69 18.93 16.68
C LYS A 852 -0.57 18.84 18.21
N TYR A 853 -1.36 17.98 18.84
CA TYR A 853 -1.41 17.89 20.30
C TYR A 853 -0.75 16.60 20.79
N GLY A 854 0.19 16.74 21.73
CA GLY A 854 0.69 15.65 22.57
C GLY A 854 0.32 15.93 24.03
N ILE A 855 -0.24 14.93 24.71
CA ILE A 855 -0.59 14.99 26.14
C ILE A 855 -0.13 13.67 26.76
N PRO A 856 0.97 13.66 27.52
CA PRO A 856 1.52 12.42 28.07
C PRO A 856 0.93 12.10 29.45
N ASP A 857 -0.40 12.15 29.55
CA ASP A 857 -1.12 11.90 30.81
C ASP A 857 -1.19 10.41 31.16
N ASP A 858 -1.22 9.53 30.16
CA ASP A 858 -1.22 8.08 30.38
C ASP A 858 0.08 7.59 31.04
N THR A 859 1.24 8.06 30.58
CA THR A 859 2.54 7.70 31.18
C THR A 859 2.79 8.41 32.50
N LEU A 860 2.26 9.63 32.70
CA LEU A 860 2.29 10.28 34.01
C LEU A 860 1.41 9.52 35.02
N ASP A 861 0.17 9.20 34.65
CA ASP A 861 -0.76 8.42 35.49
C ASP A 861 -0.15 7.05 35.84
N PHE A 862 0.51 6.38 34.88
CA PHE A 862 1.24 5.13 35.11
C PHE A 862 2.38 5.29 36.13
N CYS A 863 3.22 6.32 35.97
CA CYS A 863 4.33 6.58 36.90
C CYS A 863 3.81 6.83 38.33
N ILE A 864 2.69 7.55 38.48
CA ILE A 864 2.04 7.79 39.78
C ILE A 864 1.59 6.46 40.39
N GLU A 865 0.92 5.62 39.62
CA GLU A 865 0.46 4.32 40.11
C GLU A 865 1.64 3.44 40.55
N PHE A 866 2.68 3.33 39.72
CA PHE A 866 3.88 2.57 40.04
C PHE A 866 4.63 3.13 41.26
N SER A 867 4.68 4.46 41.41
CA SER A 867 5.35 5.11 42.54
C SER A 867 4.79 4.69 43.90
N LYS A 868 3.52 4.30 43.99
CA LYS A 868 2.90 3.80 45.23
C LYS A 868 3.55 2.48 45.68
N LYS A 869 3.94 1.63 44.73
CA LYS A 869 4.70 0.40 45.00
C LYS A 869 6.09 0.75 45.55
N ILE A 870 6.81 1.66 44.88
CA ILE A 870 8.14 2.10 45.32
C ILE A 870 8.08 2.71 46.73
N LEU A 871 7.09 3.56 47.01
CA LEU A 871 6.94 4.22 48.31
C LEU A 871 6.83 3.21 49.46
N SER A 872 6.20 2.06 49.21
CA SER A 872 6.06 0.99 50.21
C SER A 872 7.38 0.24 50.47
N GLU A 873 8.31 0.27 49.52
CA GLU A 873 9.57 -0.49 49.56
C GLU A 873 10.78 0.39 49.91
N ASN A 874 10.89 1.60 49.33
CA ASN A 874 12.02 2.52 49.48
C ASN A 874 11.63 3.99 49.24
N VAL A 875 11.54 4.77 50.32
CA VAL A 875 11.16 6.19 50.30
C VAL A 875 12.18 7.08 49.55
N THR A 876 13.47 6.78 49.65
CA THR A 876 14.52 7.57 48.98
C THR A 876 14.45 7.39 47.47
N LEU A 877 14.27 6.13 47.02
CA LEU A 877 14.09 5.80 45.61
C LEU A 877 12.79 6.39 45.06
N TYR A 878 11.71 6.37 45.85
CA TYR A 878 10.45 7.03 45.49
C TYR A 878 10.64 8.53 45.22
N ARG A 879 11.30 9.26 46.14
CA ARG A 879 11.54 10.70 45.97
C ARG A 879 12.36 10.97 44.71
N LYS A 880 13.47 10.25 44.53
CA LYS A 880 14.33 10.37 43.34
C LYS A 880 13.54 10.11 42.04
N PHE A 881 12.78 9.01 41.99
CA PHE A 881 11.98 8.65 40.83
C PHE A 881 10.98 9.75 40.47
N MET A 882 10.20 10.22 41.44
CA MET A 882 9.17 11.23 41.18
C MET A 882 9.77 12.60 40.80
N GLU A 883 10.92 12.98 41.36
CA GLU A 883 11.67 14.18 40.95
C GLU A 883 12.10 14.10 39.47
N GLU A 884 12.67 12.96 39.06
CA GLU A 884 13.08 12.74 37.66
C GLU A 884 11.89 12.71 36.69
N VAL A 885 10.77 12.10 37.10
CA VAL A 885 9.52 12.08 36.31
C VAL A 885 8.94 13.49 36.14
N LEU A 886 8.87 14.30 37.19
CA LEU A 886 8.42 15.69 37.08
C LEU A 886 9.36 16.52 36.21
N MET A 887 10.67 16.34 36.37
CA MET A 887 11.66 17.02 35.53
C MET A 887 11.45 16.68 34.04
N ALA A 888 11.16 15.42 33.71
CA ALA A 888 10.87 15.00 32.35
C ALA A 888 9.64 15.71 31.74
N TYR A 889 8.58 15.93 32.52
CA TYR A 889 7.34 16.55 32.05
C TYR A 889 7.28 18.08 32.13
N ARG A 890 8.32 18.72 32.68
CA ARG A 890 8.32 20.18 32.91
C ARG A 890 8.08 20.99 31.64
N GLU A 891 8.82 20.69 30.57
CA GLU A 891 8.72 21.45 29.31
C GLU A 891 7.33 21.32 28.68
N ILE A 892 6.80 20.09 28.57
CA ILE A 892 5.47 19.87 27.99
C ILE A 892 4.37 20.50 28.85
N LYS A 893 4.54 20.52 30.18
CA LYS A 893 3.64 21.24 31.09
C LYS A 893 3.61 22.73 30.77
N GLU A 894 4.76 23.36 30.58
CA GLU A 894 4.85 24.79 30.22
C GLU A 894 4.19 25.06 28.86
N VAL A 895 4.43 24.21 27.87
CA VAL A 895 3.83 24.31 26.52
C VAL A 895 2.31 24.17 26.55
N ILE A 896 1.78 23.20 27.30
CA ILE A 896 0.32 23.01 27.43
C ILE A 896 -0.28 24.22 28.14
N ALA A 897 0.31 24.70 29.24
CA ALA A 897 -0.20 25.83 30.00
C ALA A 897 -0.30 27.11 29.16
N ASP A 898 0.71 27.40 28.32
CA ASP A 898 0.73 28.57 27.43
C ASP A 898 -0.33 28.49 26.32
N LYS A 899 -0.56 27.29 25.77
CA LYS A 899 -1.34 27.12 24.52
C LYS A 899 -2.76 26.58 24.72
N ILE A 900 -3.14 26.13 25.92
CA ILE A 900 -4.42 25.46 26.17
C ILE A 900 -5.64 26.27 25.72
N GLU A 901 -5.61 27.60 25.84
CA GLU A 901 -6.74 28.44 25.46
C GLU A 901 -6.97 28.50 23.95
N ARG A 902 -5.93 28.22 23.14
CA ARG A 902 -5.99 28.17 21.67
C ARG A 902 -6.55 26.85 21.11
N VAL A 903 -6.78 25.86 21.97
CA VAL A 903 -7.32 24.55 21.57
C VAL A 903 -8.82 24.67 21.34
N ASN A 904 -9.34 24.15 20.22
CA ASN A 904 -10.78 24.25 19.90
C ASN A 904 -11.63 23.10 20.46
N SER A 905 -11.02 22.03 20.99
CA SER A 905 -11.74 20.85 21.48
C SER A 905 -11.88 20.86 23.00
N ASP A 906 -13.12 20.90 23.49
CA ASP A 906 -13.41 20.85 24.93
C ASP A 906 -12.90 19.57 25.59
N ARG A 907 -13.04 18.43 24.92
CA ARG A 907 -12.50 17.14 25.39
C ARG A 907 -10.98 17.21 25.62
N LEU A 908 -10.24 17.80 24.68
CA LEU A 908 -8.80 17.96 24.82
C LEU A 908 -8.45 18.97 25.91
N LYS A 909 -9.18 20.08 26.03
CA LYS A 909 -8.98 21.06 27.12
C LYS A 909 -9.17 20.40 28.49
N ILE A 910 -10.21 19.60 28.67
CA ILE A 910 -10.46 18.89 29.94
C ILE A 910 -9.29 17.97 30.28
N ARG A 911 -8.81 17.18 29.30
CA ARG A 911 -7.67 16.29 29.47
C ARG A 911 -6.38 17.05 29.82
N MET A 912 -6.09 18.16 29.12
CA MET A 912 -4.96 19.03 29.41
C MET A 912 -5.03 19.65 30.80
N LYS A 913 -6.21 20.13 31.23
CA LYS A 913 -6.42 20.66 32.60
C LYS A 913 -6.16 19.58 33.66
N LYS A 914 -6.64 18.35 33.44
CA LYS A 914 -6.36 17.22 34.32
C LYS A 914 -4.85 16.96 34.43
N PHE A 915 -4.15 16.93 33.30
CA PHE A 915 -2.69 16.77 33.27
C PHE A 915 -1.96 17.85 34.08
N LEU A 916 -2.28 19.13 33.83
CA LEU A 916 -1.68 20.26 34.56
C LEU A 916 -1.96 20.18 36.07
N GLN A 917 -3.21 19.90 36.46
CA GLN A 917 -3.59 19.78 37.86
C GLN A 917 -2.83 18.63 38.56
N THR A 918 -2.68 17.50 37.86
CA THR A 918 -1.95 16.33 38.37
C THR A 918 -0.48 16.67 38.59
N TYR A 919 0.17 17.31 37.61
CA TYR A 919 1.56 17.75 37.73
C TYR A 919 1.78 18.71 38.92
N GLU A 920 0.95 19.75 39.07
CA GLU A 920 1.10 20.75 40.14
C GLU A 920 0.88 20.15 41.53
N THR A 921 -0.07 19.22 41.65
CA THR A 921 -0.36 18.52 42.92
C THR A 921 0.85 17.69 43.35
N LEU A 922 1.50 16.99 42.41
CA LEU A 922 2.69 16.18 42.68
C LEU A 922 3.91 17.02 43.02
N SER A 923 4.14 18.12 42.29
CA SER A 923 5.25 19.05 42.57
C SER A 923 5.13 19.63 43.98
N SER A 924 3.92 20.07 44.36
CA SER A 924 3.65 20.61 45.69
C SER A 924 3.79 19.55 46.80
N ALA A 925 3.53 18.28 46.50
CA ALA A 925 3.64 17.20 47.47
C ALA A 925 5.09 16.77 47.72
N LEU A 926 5.99 16.91 46.74
CA LEU A 926 7.42 16.61 46.87
C LEU A 926 8.21 17.73 47.56
N GLU A 927 7.76 18.98 47.40
CA GLU A 927 8.34 20.15 48.09
C GLU A 927 8.06 20.16 49.60
N ARG A 928 7.01 19.46 50.04
CA ARG A 928 6.64 19.25 51.45
C ARG A 928 7.32 18.01 52.02
#